data_AF-A0A1T5M6U1-F1
#
_entry.id   AF-A0A1T5M6U1-F1
#
_cell.length_a   1.000
_cell.length_b   1.000
_cell.length_c   1.000
_cell.angle_alpha   90.00
_cell.angle_beta   90.00
_cell.angle_gamma   90.00
#
_symmetry.space_group_name_H-M   'P 1'
#
loop_
_entity.id
_entity.type
_entity.pdbx_description
1 polymer ?
#
loop_
_entity_poly.entity_id
_entity_poly.type
_entity_poly.pdbx_seq_one_letter_code
_entity_poly.pdbx_strand_id
1 'polypeptide(L)'
;MRYIYFKAASIFLAVSLITTCVRDVQAQARLILNGATINITQGAVLVVGNPSADAITRNSGYIISEGENNAIKWYIGTFTGNYTIPWGYNGDYIPVTFTPSSASGSGYFIFSTYHTTNWNNAANLPTGVTDFNGSSGSDQSAFAIDRFWQVNAVDYTAKPLLSSLTFTYRDDEHSATGNTIDENSLRPERWNSTINTWTDFSSTPTLNTTNNTATITTLNAADLYAWWTLSTSQLNRYWVASSLSNWNNRSNWSVSAGGPGGATVPLTTDAVIFDGANDGICILDTDINIASLLVASDYSGSVNQGSHRVIVGDDATFSGGTFQGGSALIQVNGDIAIDGATLNSSTDTLDVKSNFTFNTGTFNHNNGTVKFSGSTVGVPQLISGTAVTDFNNIYVANSASNAGVRVESDQNLQGILTLAPSAVLDADGSSNTAIFTLMSLNDNPVADAGIATLPAGAQVSGNVTVQRYMALEGANNTRIYRYIASPVQQGTVADIQQEIPVTGSFVGSSNCKACLTNQSMFEYDEAVTTDTNGSGFVDVNDGYIDFPSIVNTEVLRPGIGYTIFVRGNYLTSPVWDIRGVANQGNISFPVTFTSSGNIANDGWNLVGNPYPSVIDWNAAGWTKTNIDGTIYIPDNGGIELQYASWNGTLGVNGGSRYIATAQGFWVKATASPVFSATEAIKAAGQTAVFFRTASLENLLRIRLSNGSFEDETVIHFREDATTEFDSHADAWKLKNGGFNLSTVTEKNERLAINSMPTLSCGTQINLDVADTKPGSYKLKFSNLGSFQTDASLRLIDHYLNQTIPVSGEYIYSFSITDAPESKGDQRFTVVIDKPAPDVVITESAGSLTVDYTQGIQWYKDGAMIEGATAPSLTPEEPGIYTVNVKVDGCTLTGMKEFFITGIEKGSKAIKVYPVPVTDKLSIKVDASRKLTSVSVLNVFGNEIATTDLQLESDNTYTGTIPMKDFPAGSYIVQLKGREGIISMKVVKK
;
A
#
# COMPACT_ATOMS: atom_id res chain seq x y z
N MET A 1 -18.52 64.46 -49.04
CA MET A 1 -18.82 65.44 -50.10
C MET A 1 -17.99 65.12 -51.34
N ARG A 2 -18.59 64.40 -52.30
CA ARG A 2 -18.32 64.31 -53.76
C ARG A 2 -19.29 63.23 -54.28
N TYR A 3 -20.43 63.68 -54.78
CA TYR A 3 -21.50 62.83 -55.31
C TYR A 3 -21.19 62.44 -56.76
N ILE A 4 -21.52 61.20 -57.17
CA ILE A 4 -21.55 60.77 -58.57
C ILE A 4 -23.01 60.46 -58.93
N TYR A 5 -23.58 61.25 -59.84
CA TYR A 5 -24.86 61.02 -60.50
C TYR A 5 -24.60 60.52 -61.93
N PHE A 6 -25.32 59.49 -62.37
CA PHE A 6 -25.44 59.15 -63.79
C PHE A 6 -26.65 59.87 -64.39
N LYS A 7 -26.45 60.61 -65.50
CA LYS A 7 -27.50 61.12 -66.39
C LYS A 7 -27.22 60.61 -67.80
N ALA A 8 -28.18 59.88 -68.38
CA ALA A 8 -28.16 59.44 -69.77
C ALA A 8 -28.49 60.61 -70.71
N ALA A 9 -27.86 60.62 -71.89
CA ALA A 9 -28.06 61.60 -72.95
C ALA A 9 -29.39 61.39 -73.69
N SER A 10 -30.01 62.47 -74.14
CA SER A 10 -31.13 62.47 -75.08
C SER A 10 -30.90 63.55 -76.13
N ILE A 11 -31.10 63.22 -77.41
CA ILE A 11 -31.11 64.16 -78.53
C ILE A 11 -32.32 63.87 -79.44
N PHE A 12 -33.03 64.97 -79.77
CA PHE A 12 -34.02 65.28 -80.82
C PHE A 12 -35.44 64.66 -80.86
N LEU A 13 -36.39 65.45 -80.35
CA LEU A 13 -37.54 66.11 -81.03
C LEU A 13 -38.51 65.30 -81.93
N ALA A 14 -39.81 65.35 -81.54
CA ALA A 14 -41.01 65.70 -82.32
C ALA A 14 -42.23 64.76 -82.16
N VAL A 15 -43.24 65.26 -81.43
CA VAL A 15 -44.69 65.28 -81.70
C VAL A 15 -45.45 63.96 -82.05
N SER A 16 -46.37 63.61 -81.12
CA SER A 16 -47.71 63.00 -81.28
C SER A 16 -47.84 61.54 -81.79
N LEU A 17 -48.29 60.62 -80.92
CA LEU A 17 -49.66 60.05 -80.87
C LEU A 17 -49.71 58.85 -79.88
N ILE A 18 -50.88 58.66 -79.27
CA ILE A 18 -51.27 57.67 -78.24
C ILE A 18 -50.86 56.22 -78.56
N THR A 19 -50.20 55.51 -77.62
CA THR A 19 -50.37 54.05 -77.39
C THR A 19 -49.64 53.53 -76.12
N THR A 20 -50.39 52.81 -75.27
CA THR A 20 -49.97 51.75 -74.32
C THR A 20 -48.64 51.88 -73.56
N CYS A 21 -48.71 52.30 -72.28
CA CYS A 21 -47.61 52.16 -71.32
C CYS A 21 -47.65 50.76 -70.67
N VAL A 22 -46.70 49.91 -71.06
CA VAL A 22 -46.25 48.74 -70.30
C VAL A 22 -45.54 49.25 -69.04
N ARG A 23 -45.93 48.76 -67.86
CA ARG A 23 -45.20 49.00 -66.60
C ARG A 23 -43.93 48.16 -66.60
N ASP A 24 -42.77 48.80 -66.71
CA ASP A 24 -41.50 48.15 -66.37
C ASP A 24 -41.44 47.94 -64.85
N VAL A 25 -41.41 46.67 -64.44
CA VAL A 25 -41.11 46.26 -63.06
C VAL A 25 -39.61 46.41 -62.85
N GLN A 26 -39.17 47.47 -62.17
CA GLN A 26 -37.76 47.57 -61.76
C GLN A 26 -37.46 46.57 -60.64
N ALA A 27 -36.42 45.76 -60.83
CA ALA A 27 -35.93 44.83 -59.83
C ALA A 27 -35.41 45.58 -58.57
N GLN A 28 -35.70 45.02 -57.40
CA GLN A 28 -35.32 45.55 -56.10
C GLN A 28 -33.78 45.59 -55.91
N ALA A 29 -33.24 46.67 -55.33
CA ALA A 29 -31.80 46.80 -55.11
C ALA A 29 -31.29 45.78 -54.06
N ARG A 30 -30.33 44.94 -54.45
CA ARG A 30 -29.73 43.88 -53.61
C ARG A 30 -28.21 43.92 -53.69
N LEU A 31 -27.54 43.61 -52.58
CA LEU A 31 -26.13 43.27 -52.53
C LEU A 31 -25.98 41.76 -52.69
N ILE A 32 -25.35 41.32 -53.78
CA ILE A 32 -25.11 39.89 -54.04
C ILE A 32 -23.61 39.62 -53.90
N LEU A 33 -23.24 38.81 -52.90
CA LEU A 33 -21.90 38.28 -52.73
C LEU A 33 -21.75 37.00 -53.55
N ASN A 34 -20.91 37.06 -54.59
CA ASN A 34 -20.62 35.92 -55.45
C ASN A 34 -19.10 35.79 -55.62
N GLY A 35 -18.45 35.37 -54.55
CA GLY A 35 -16.99 35.25 -54.42
C GLY A 35 -16.32 36.53 -53.91
N ALA A 36 -17.11 37.58 -53.65
CA ALA A 36 -16.60 38.86 -53.18
C ALA A 36 -16.37 38.85 -51.66
N THR A 37 -15.22 39.37 -51.25
CA THR A 37 -14.93 39.72 -49.85
C THR A 37 -15.03 41.23 -49.70
N ILE A 38 -15.96 41.70 -48.89
CA ILE A 38 -16.10 43.14 -48.59
C ILE A 38 -15.47 43.40 -47.24
N ASN A 39 -14.39 44.17 -47.19
CA ASN A 39 -13.74 44.54 -45.94
C ASN A 39 -14.19 45.93 -45.50
N ILE A 40 -15.00 46.00 -44.43
CA ILE A 40 -15.43 47.25 -43.80
C ILE A 40 -14.35 47.62 -42.78
N THR A 41 -13.73 48.78 -42.94
CA THR A 41 -12.61 49.21 -42.09
C THR A 41 -12.71 50.69 -41.73
N GLN A 42 -11.92 51.13 -40.76
CA GLN A 42 -11.79 52.54 -40.36
C GLN A 42 -13.11 53.19 -39.92
N GLY A 43 -14.01 52.42 -39.30
CA GLY A 43 -15.30 52.91 -38.82
C GLY A 43 -16.34 53.13 -39.92
N ALA A 44 -16.14 52.54 -41.10
CA ALA A 44 -17.11 52.61 -42.18
C ALA A 44 -18.40 51.85 -41.84
N VAL A 45 -19.53 52.32 -42.37
CA VAL A 45 -20.85 51.68 -42.19
C VAL A 45 -21.50 51.37 -43.53
N LEU A 46 -21.78 50.09 -43.79
CA LEU A 46 -22.59 49.67 -44.93
C LEU A 46 -24.08 49.86 -44.58
N VAL A 47 -24.71 50.87 -45.20
CA VAL A 47 -26.12 51.17 -44.96
C VAL A 47 -27.02 50.44 -45.96
N VAL A 48 -27.85 49.54 -45.45
CA VAL A 48 -28.82 48.77 -46.23
C VAL A 48 -30.22 49.33 -45.97
N GLY A 49 -30.67 50.19 -46.88
CA GLY A 49 -32.01 50.80 -46.84
C GLY A 49 -33.13 49.89 -47.36
N ASN A 50 -32.79 48.77 -48.00
CA ASN A 50 -33.76 47.77 -48.42
C ASN A 50 -34.09 46.85 -47.22
N PRO A 51 -35.34 46.84 -46.73
CA PRO A 51 -35.70 46.11 -45.52
C PRO A 51 -35.83 44.59 -45.72
N SER A 52 -35.89 44.09 -46.95
CA SER A 52 -36.11 42.67 -47.24
C SER A 52 -34.98 41.78 -46.74
N ALA A 53 -35.29 40.57 -46.26
CA ALA A 53 -34.30 39.59 -45.80
C ALA A 53 -33.30 39.16 -46.89
N ASP A 54 -33.66 39.29 -48.17
CA ASP A 54 -32.80 38.99 -49.32
C ASP A 54 -32.02 40.22 -49.84
N ALA A 55 -32.06 41.36 -49.14
CA ALA A 55 -31.33 42.56 -49.54
C ALA A 55 -29.82 42.37 -49.54
N ILE A 56 -29.31 41.48 -48.69
CA ILE A 56 -27.97 40.90 -48.80
C ILE A 56 -28.14 39.42 -49.13
N THR A 57 -27.57 38.96 -50.24
CA THR A 57 -27.63 37.56 -50.67
C THR A 57 -26.24 37.04 -50.92
N ARG A 58 -25.98 35.80 -50.52
CA ARG A 58 -24.67 35.18 -50.65
C ARG A 58 -24.77 33.89 -51.46
N ASN A 59 -24.02 33.84 -52.56
CA ASN A 59 -23.63 32.61 -53.25
C ASN A 59 -22.28 32.10 -52.70
N SER A 60 -21.31 33.00 -52.52
CA SER A 60 -19.98 32.74 -51.93
C SER A 60 -19.29 34.06 -51.54
N GLY A 61 -18.16 34.04 -50.83
CA GLY A 61 -17.52 35.25 -50.26
C GLY A 61 -18.07 35.59 -48.86
N TYR A 62 -17.79 36.79 -48.33
CA TYR A 62 -18.28 37.25 -47.01
C TYR A 62 -17.96 38.73 -46.78
N ILE A 63 -18.44 39.29 -45.67
CA ILE A 63 -18.12 40.65 -45.20
C ILE A 63 -17.22 40.56 -43.97
N ILE A 64 -16.16 41.35 -43.93
CA ILE A 64 -15.25 41.48 -42.79
C ILE A 64 -15.61 42.78 -42.05
N SER A 65 -15.78 42.68 -40.74
CA SER A 65 -16.02 43.81 -39.83
C SER A 65 -14.75 44.08 -39.02
N GLU A 66 -14.33 43.15 -38.15
CA GLU A 66 -13.13 43.21 -37.30
C GLU A 66 -12.88 44.60 -36.67
N GLY A 67 -13.96 45.20 -36.20
CA GLY A 67 -13.98 46.39 -35.36
C GLY A 67 -15.40 46.78 -34.99
N GLU A 68 -15.62 47.26 -33.77
CA GLU A 68 -16.96 47.63 -33.28
C GLU A 68 -17.73 48.61 -34.18
N ASN A 69 -17.01 49.53 -34.84
CA ASN A 69 -17.58 50.57 -35.71
C ASN A 69 -17.56 50.20 -37.21
N ASN A 70 -17.02 49.03 -37.57
CA ASN A 70 -16.98 48.56 -38.95
C ASN A 70 -18.27 47.80 -39.27
N ALA A 71 -19.38 48.52 -39.36
CA ALA A 71 -20.71 47.94 -39.16
C ALA A 71 -21.57 47.83 -40.44
N ILE A 72 -22.59 46.98 -40.37
CA ILE A 72 -23.75 46.99 -41.26
C ILE A 72 -24.90 47.66 -40.51
N LYS A 73 -25.47 48.71 -41.09
CA LYS A 73 -26.72 49.34 -40.61
C LYS A 73 -27.86 48.94 -41.53
N TRP A 74 -28.75 48.07 -41.07
CA TRP A 74 -29.84 47.52 -41.88
C TRP A 74 -31.20 47.97 -41.37
N TYR A 75 -31.92 48.75 -42.20
CA TYR A 75 -33.28 49.23 -41.92
C TYR A 75 -34.31 48.11 -42.09
N ILE A 76 -34.33 47.16 -41.15
CA ILE A 76 -35.26 46.02 -41.15
C ILE A 76 -36.70 46.47 -40.83
N GLY A 77 -36.89 47.39 -39.88
CA GLY A 77 -38.22 47.84 -39.45
C GLY A 77 -39.12 46.68 -39.01
N THR A 78 -40.36 46.66 -39.48
CA THR A 78 -41.34 45.62 -39.15
C THR A 78 -41.29 44.40 -40.08
N PHE A 79 -40.30 44.31 -40.97
CA PHE A 79 -40.22 43.20 -41.92
C PHE A 79 -39.80 41.91 -41.22
N THR A 80 -40.40 40.81 -41.67
CA THR A 80 -40.12 39.45 -41.19
C THR A 80 -39.41 38.65 -42.27
N GLY A 81 -38.64 37.64 -41.88
CA GLY A 81 -37.90 36.75 -42.79
C GLY A 81 -36.62 36.28 -42.13
N ASN A 82 -35.91 35.34 -42.77
CA ASN A 82 -34.63 34.86 -42.24
C ASN A 82 -33.49 35.79 -42.69
N TYR A 83 -33.03 36.66 -41.80
CA TYR A 83 -31.91 37.56 -42.07
C TYR A 83 -30.59 36.83 -41.82
N THR A 84 -29.67 36.92 -42.78
CA THR A 84 -28.32 36.38 -42.66
C THR A 84 -27.33 37.52 -42.81
N ILE A 85 -26.54 37.74 -41.77
CA ILE A 85 -25.45 38.70 -41.77
C ILE A 85 -24.19 37.92 -42.13
N PRO A 86 -23.63 38.10 -43.34
CA PRO A 86 -22.66 37.16 -43.89
C PRO A 86 -21.23 37.50 -43.45
N TRP A 87 -20.95 37.46 -42.15
CA TRP A 87 -19.61 37.69 -41.63
C TRP A 87 -18.63 36.59 -42.06
N GLY A 88 -17.36 36.95 -42.16
CA GLY A 88 -16.27 36.01 -42.34
C GLY A 88 -14.93 36.62 -41.96
N TYR A 89 -13.96 35.76 -41.70
CA TYR A 89 -12.61 36.15 -41.30
C TYR A 89 -11.62 35.05 -41.71
N ASN A 90 -10.46 35.44 -42.27
CA ASN A 90 -9.40 34.52 -42.70
C ASN A 90 -9.83 33.30 -43.54
N GLY A 91 -10.92 33.42 -44.30
CA GLY A 91 -11.46 32.34 -45.13
C GLY A 91 -12.67 31.63 -44.53
N ASP A 92 -12.86 31.75 -43.21
CA ASP A 92 -13.99 31.16 -42.50
C ASP A 92 -15.25 32.00 -42.70
N TYR A 93 -16.39 31.32 -42.83
CA TYR A 93 -17.71 31.93 -42.93
C TYR A 93 -18.45 31.78 -41.61
N ILE A 94 -18.66 32.88 -40.91
CA ILE A 94 -19.18 32.91 -39.53
C ILE A 94 -20.45 33.77 -39.41
N PRO A 95 -21.54 33.42 -40.11
CA PRO A 95 -22.72 34.27 -40.16
C PRO A 95 -23.43 34.39 -38.81
N VAL A 96 -24.13 35.50 -38.64
CA VAL A 96 -25.20 35.64 -37.65
C VAL A 96 -26.54 35.56 -38.38
N THR A 97 -27.44 34.69 -37.92
CA THR A 97 -28.78 34.56 -38.53
C THR A 97 -29.87 34.74 -37.49
N PHE A 98 -31.02 35.27 -37.89
CA PHE A 98 -32.21 35.35 -37.04
C PHE A 98 -33.47 35.65 -37.87
N THR A 99 -34.64 35.38 -37.28
CA THR A 99 -35.94 35.78 -37.83
C THR A 99 -36.66 36.74 -36.86
N PRO A 100 -36.80 38.04 -37.19
CA PRO A 100 -37.48 39.01 -36.35
C PRO A 100 -38.99 38.89 -36.49
N SER A 101 -39.70 39.19 -35.41
CA SER A 101 -41.15 39.28 -35.36
C SER A 101 -41.59 40.32 -34.33
N SER A 102 -42.86 40.73 -34.38
CA SER A 102 -43.48 41.57 -33.34
C SER A 102 -42.84 42.96 -33.12
N ALA A 103 -42.01 43.46 -34.04
CA ALA A 103 -41.50 44.83 -34.01
C ALA A 103 -42.57 45.87 -34.37
N SER A 104 -42.41 47.08 -33.85
CA SER A 104 -43.16 48.27 -34.32
C SER A 104 -42.25 49.47 -34.53
N GLY A 105 -42.59 50.31 -35.53
CA GLY A 105 -41.79 51.46 -35.94
C GLY A 105 -40.84 51.18 -37.10
N SER A 106 -40.01 52.16 -37.46
CA SER A 106 -39.08 52.12 -38.60
C SER A 106 -37.62 51.94 -38.14
N GLY A 107 -37.40 51.15 -37.09
CA GLY A 107 -36.07 50.95 -36.51
C GLY A 107 -35.12 50.19 -37.45
N TYR A 108 -33.85 50.14 -37.07
CA TYR A 108 -32.80 49.43 -37.80
C TYR A 108 -31.93 48.61 -36.86
N PHE A 109 -31.20 47.67 -37.41
CA PHE A 109 -30.15 46.96 -36.70
C PHE A 109 -28.77 47.51 -37.07
N ILE A 110 -27.88 47.54 -36.08
CA ILE A 110 -26.45 47.68 -36.29
C ILE A 110 -25.82 46.33 -36.00
N PHE A 111 -25.00 45.85 -36.94
CA PHE A 111 -24.22 44.63 -36.79
C PHE A 111 -22.73 44.93 -36.98
N SER A 112 -21.91 44.38 -36.10
CA SER A 112 -20.46 44.30 -36.24
C SER A 112 -19.96 43.05 -35.51
N THR A 113 -18.72 42.66 -35.78
CA THR A 113 -18.05 41.60 -35.02
C THR A 113 -16.55 41.82 -35.05
N TYR A 114 -15.87 41.44 -33.98
CA TYR A 114 -14.42 41.47 -33.93
C TYR A 114 -13.88 40.49 -32.89
N HIS A 115 -12.66 40.02 -33.12
CA HIS A 115 -11.86 39.27 -32.15
C HIS A 115 -10.79 40.16 -31.49
N THR A 116 -10.11 39.66 -30.45
CA THR A 116 -8.98 40.36 -29.82
C THR A 116 -7.63 39.82 -30.30
N THR A 117 -6.53 40.52 -30.05
CA THR A 117 -5.21 40.12 -30.58
C THR A 117 -4.52 39.02 -29.77
N ASN A 118 -4.91 38.82 -28.52
CA ASN A 118 -4.25 37.91 -27.57
C ASN A 118 -5.25 37.04 -26.79
N TRP A 119 -6.46 36.81 -27.33
CA TRP A 119 -7.46 35.99 -26.65
C TRP A 119 -7.78 36.55 -25.24
N ASN A 120 -7.88 37.87 -25.14
CA ASN A 120 -8.17 38.59 -23.90
C ASN A 120 -9.28 39.60 -24.15
N ASN A 121 -10.51 39.12 -23.98
CA ASN A 121 -11.75 39.86 -24.10
C ASN A 121 -11.78 41.04 -23.11
N ALA A 122 -11.35 40.83 -21.86
CA ALA A 122 -11.31 41.87 -20.83
C ALA A 122 -10.36 43.04 -21.15
N ALA A 123 -9.28 42.79 -21.90
CA ALA A 123 -8.36 43.83 -22.34
C ALA A 123 -8.86 44.65 -23.53
N ASN A 124 -9.91 44.19 -24.24
CA ASN A 124 -10.39 44.79 -25.48
C ASN A 124 -11.94 44.83 -25.53
N LEU A 125 -12.52 45.42 -24.49
CA LEU A 125 -13.96 45.51 -24.30
C LEU A 125 -14.65 46.35 -25.39
N PRO A 126 -15.87 45.99 -25.82
CA PRO A 126 -16.68 46.85 -26.67
C PRO A 126 -17.05 48.16 -25.98
N THR A 127 -17.28 49.23 -26.75
CA THR A 127 -17.73 50.50 -26.18
C THR A 127 -19.01 50.32 -25.37
N GLY A 128 -18.98 50.76 -24.10
CA GLY A 128 -20.09 50.68 -23.16
C GLY A 128 -20.15 49.38 -22.33
N VAL A 129 -19.21 48.45 -22.53
CA VAL A 129 -18.97 47.31 -21.64
C VAL A 129 -17.90 47.71 -20.62
N THR A 130 -18.16 47.48 -19.33
CA THR A 130 -17.25 47.92 -18.25
C THR A 130 -16.24 46.87 -17.82
N ASP A 131 -16.58 45.60 -18.01
CA ASP A 131 -15.78 44.45 -17.62
C ASP A 131 -16.18 43.22 -18.46
N PHE A 132 -15.39 42.16 -18.35
CA PHE A 132 -15.73 40.85 -18.90
C PHE A 132 -15.69 39.80 -17.79
N ASN A 133 -16.46 40.04 -16.72
CA ASN A 133 -16.40 39.22 -15.52
C ASN A 133 -17.55 38.20 -15.45
N GLY A 134 -17.24 37.04 -14.89
CA GLY A 134 -18.23 36.03 -14.50
C GLY A 134 -18.95 36.39 -13.20
N SER A 135 -19.81 35.49 -12.71
CA SER A 135 -20.61 35.75 -11.49
C SER A 135 -19.75 35.85 -10.22
N SER A 136 -18.51 35.34 -10.26
CA SER A 136 -17.50 35.47 -9.21
C SER A 136 -16.82 36.85 -9.17
N GLY A 137 -17.03 37.69 -10.18
CA GLY A 137 -16.32 38.97 -10.33
C GLY A 137 -14.92 38.85 -10.97
N SER A 138 -14.50 37.63 -11.33
CA SER A 138 -13.23 37.36 -12.02
C SER A 138 -13.38 37.44 -13.54
N ASP A 139 -12.27 37.75 -14.23
CA ASP A 139 -12.17 37.79 -15.69
C ASP A 139 -12.58 36.44 -16.32
N GLN A 140 -13.53 36.48 -17.24
CA GLN A 140 -14.11 35.33 -17.93
C GLN A 140 -13.47 35.09 -19.31
N SER A 141 -12.45 35.86 -19.71
CA SER A 141 -11.80 35.72 -21.02
C SER A 141 -11.35 34.28 -21.26
N ALA A 142 -10.97 33.58 -20.18
CA ALA A 142 -10.50 32.21 -20.27
C ALA A 142 -11.54 31.17 -20.68
N PHE A 143 -12.82 31.52 -20.55
CA PHE A 143 -13.95 30.63 -20.72
C PHE A 143 -14.90 31.10 -21.83
N ALA A 144 -14.46 32.04 -22.66
CA ALA A 144 -15.25 32.60 -23.74
C ALA A 144 -14.53 32.54 -25.08
N ILE A 145 -15.31 32.43 -26.16
CA ILE A 145 -14.81 32.62 -27.50
C ILE A 145 -14.23 34.03 -27.58
N ASP A 146 -13.05 34.16 -28.17
CA ASP A 146 -12.41 35.45 -28.42
C ASP A 146 -13.10 36.21 -29.56
N ARG A 147 -14.35 36.60 -29.31
CA ARG A 147 -15.17 37.33 -30.26
C ARG A 147 -16.32 38.03 -29.57
N PHE A 148 -16.58 39.24 -30.03
CA PHE A 148 -17.81 39.97 -29.76
C PHE A 148 -18.66 40.08 -31.01
N TRP A 149 -19.97 40.01 -30.84
CA TRP A 149 -20.95 40.33 -31.87
C TRP A 149 -21.83 41.49 -31.41
N GLN A 150 -22.03 42.47 -32.29
CA GLN A 150 -23.05 43.49 -32.12
C GLN A 150 -24.32 43.05 -32.85
N VAL A 151 -25.44 42.96 -32.12
CA VAL A 151 -26.78 42.70 -32.65
C VAL A 151 -27.72 43.75 -32.05
N ASN A 152 -27.56 44.99 -32.48
CA ASN A 152 -28.16 46.14 -31.78
C ASN A 152 -29.40 46.67 -32.53
N ALA A 153 -30.58 46.48 -31.96
CA ALA A 153 -31.83 47.07 -32.46
C ALA A 153 -32.02 48.50 -31.94
N VAL A 154 -32.02 49.48 -32.85
CA VAL A 154 -32.04 50.92 -32.56
C VAL A 154 -33.25 51.59 -33.20
N ASP A 155 -33.78 52.64 -32.55
CA ASP A 155 -34.89 53.48 -33.03
C ASP A 155 -36.22 52.73 -33.30
N TYR A 156 -36.46 51.62 -32.59
CA TYR A 156 -37.75 50.92 -32.57
C TYR A 156 -38.69 51.49 -31.50
N THR A 157 -39.99 51.60 -31.81
CA THR A 157 -41.01 51.89 -30.79
C THR A 157 -41.23 50.68 -29.89
N ALA A 158 -41.21 49.48 -30.47
CA ALA A 158 -41.07 48.21 -29.75
C ALA A 158 -40.04 47.34 -30.48
N LYS A 159 -38.98 46.93 -29.76
CA LYS A 159 -37.94 46.05 -30.29
C LYS A 159 -38.55 44.71 -30.76
N PRO A 160 -38.03 44.09 -31.83
CA PRO A 160 -38.49 42.78 -32.26
C PRO A 160 -38.13 41.69 -31.25
N LEU A 161 -38.96 40.65 -31.22
CA LEU A 161 -38.58 39.32 -30.75
C LEU A 161 -37.80 38.62 -31.86
N LEU A 162 -36.69 37.96 -31.52
CA LEU A 162 -35.89 37.21 -32.49
C LEU A 162 -36.09 35.71 -32.29
N SER A 163 -36.31 34.98 -33.37
CA SER A 163 -36.33 33.51 -33.36
C SER A 163 -35.12 32.97 -34.13
N SER A 164 -34.61 31.82 -33.68
CA SER A 164 -33.41 31.18 -34.24
C SER A 164 -32.21 32.13 -34.36
N LEU A 165 -31.95 32.95 -33.33
CA LEU A 165 -30.75 33.78 -33.30
C LEU A 165 -29.54 32.86 -33.17
N THR A 166 -28.79 32.73 -34.25
CA THR A 166 -27.67 31.79 -34.37
C THR A 166 -26.37 32.54 -34.52
N PHE A 167 -25.43 32.26 -33.62
CA PHE A 167 -24.04 32.71 -33.72
C PHE A 167 -23.20 31.57 -34.28
N THR A 168 -22.33 31.87 -35.24
CA THR A 168 -21.35 30.93 -35.77
C THR A 168 -19.95 31.38 -35.33
N TYR A 169 -19.13 30.46 -34.79
CA TYR A 169 -17.79 30.75 -34.27
C TYR A 169 -16.70 29.99 -35.04
N ARG A 170 -15.44 30.32 -34.78
CA ARG A 170 -14.25 29.68 -35.39
C ARG A 170 -13.62 28.71 -34.39
N ASP A 171 -13.16 27.55 -34.87
CA ASP A 171 -12.46 26.59 -34.01
C ASP A 171 -11.21 27.21 -33.38
N ASP A 172 -10.44 27.99 -34.15
CA ASP A 172 -9.23 28.67 -33.67
C ASP A 172 -9.47 29.57 -32.44
N GLU A 173 -10.69 30.09 -32.25
CA GLU A 173 -11.04 30.96 -31.11
C GLU A 173 -11.48 30.16 -29.89
N HIS A 174 -12.00 28.94 -30.13
CA HIS A 174 -12.32 27.96 -29.10
C HIS A 174 -11.07 27.22 -28.62
N SER A 175 -10.23 26.73 -29.54
CA SER A 175 -9.07 25.88 -29.25
C SER A 175 -7.77 26.65 -29.03
N ALA A 176 -7.86 27.96 -28.75
CA ALA A 176 -6.69 28.79 -28.49
C ALA A 176 -5.92 28.28 -27.26
N THR A 177 -4.58 28.27 -27.33
CA THR A 177 -3.73 27.85 -26.21
C THR A 177 -4.00 28.72 -24.98
N GLY A 178 -4.44 28.10 -23.88
CA GLY A 178 -4.83 28.79 -22.64
C GLY A 178 -6.35 28.86 -22.43
N ASN A 179 -7.15 28.53 -23.44
CA ASN A 179 -8.60 28.45 -23.37
C ASN A 179 -9.10 27.20 -22.65
N THR A 180 -10.04 27.38 -21.72
CA THR A 180 -10.64 26.33 -20.88
C THR A 180 -12.11 26.06 -21.22
N ILE A 181 -12.59 26.57 -22.35
CA ILE A 181 -13.93 26.28 -22.88
C ILE A 181 -14.14 24.77 -23.04
N ASP A 182 -15.26 24.28 -22.52
CA ASP A 182 -15.91 23.08 -23.01
C ASP A 182 -16.88 23.44 -24.14
N GLU A 183 -16.52 23.09 -25.37
CA GLU A 183 -17.31 23.39 -26.57
C GLU A 183 -18.77 22.91 -26.47
N ASN A 184 -18.99 21.77 -25.80
CA ASN A 184 -20.32 21.18 -25.63
C ASN A 184 -21.20 21.96 -24.65
N SER A 185 -20.62 22.95 -23.97
CA SER A 185 -21.26 23.76 -22.94
C SER A 185 -21.30 25.26 -23.32
N LEU A 186 -20.87 25.60 -24.54
CA LEU A 186 -20.89 26.99 -25.03
C LEU A 186 -22.31 27.56 -25.04
N ARG A 187 -22.45 28.81 -24.61
CA ARG A 187 -23.74 29.49 -24.69
C ARG A 187 -23.64 30.97 -25.00
N PRO A 188 -24.66 31.53 -25.68
CA PRO A 188 -24.75 32.96 -25.90
C PRO A 188 -24.97 33.72 -24.58
N GLU A 189 -24.08 34.67 -24.32
CA GLU A 189 -24.18 35.65 -23.23
C GLU A 189 -24.30 37.07 -23.81
N ARG A 190 -25.02 37.94 -23.10
CA ARG A 190 -25.31 39.31 -23.55
C ARG A 190 -25.03 40.33 -22.46
N TRP A 191 -24.41 41.43 -22.83
CA TRP A 191 -24.13 42.51 -21.89
C TRP A 191 -25.40 43.28 -21.54
N ASN A 192 -25.82 43.22 -20.28
CA ASN A 192 -26.86 44.09 -19.76
C ASN A 192 -26.30 45.45 -19.40
N SER A 193 -26.41 46.41 -20.32
CA SER A 193 -25.96 47.79 -20.07
C SER A 193 -26.80 48.56 -19.04
N THR A 194 -27.91 48.01 -18.53
CA THR A 194 -28.73 48.64 -17.49
C THR A 194 -28.19 48.38 -16.09
N ILE A 195 -27.62 47.19 -15.87
CA ILE A 195 -27.09 46.74 -14.57
C ILE A 195 -25.60 46.37 -14.63
N ASN A 196 -24.94 46.59 -15.76
CA ASN A 196 -23.51 46.33 -16.01
C ASN A 196 -23.09 44.89 -15.67
N THR A 197 -23.72 43.89 -16.32
CA THR A 197 -23.34 42.48 -16.11
C THR A 197 -23.54 41.64 -17.37
N TRP A 198 -22.73 40.58 -17.50
CA TRP A 198 -22.87 39.52 -18.51
C TRP A 198 -23.72 38.34 -18.03
N THR A 199 -24.01 38.24 -16.73
CA THR A 199 -24.45 36.98 -16.10
C THR A 199 -25.94 36.93 -15.74
N ASP A 200 -26.68 38.01 -15.98
CA ASP A 200 -28.14 38.05 -15.72
C ASP A 200 -28.97 37.26 -16.74
N PHE A 201 -28.36 36.87 -17.86
CA PHE A 201 -29.02 36.19 -18.95
C PHE A 201 -28.56 34.73 -19.04
N SER A 202 -29.49 33.79 -18.83
CA SER A 202 -29.26 32.37 -19.03
C SER A 202 -30.07 31.88 -20.22
N SER A 203 -29.39 31.30 -21.21
CA SER A 203 -30.04 30.60 -22.32
C SER A 203 -29.52 29.17 -22.42
N THR A 204 -30.41 28.23 -22.76
CA THR A 204 -30.02 26.88 -23.17
C THR A 204 -30.02 26.86 -24.70
N PRO A 205 -28.85 27.05 -25.35
CA PRO A 205 -28.79 27.08 -26.81
C PRO A 205 -29.00 25.68 -27.39
N THR A 206 -29.43 25.63 -28.65
CA THR A 206 -29.18 24.46 -29.48
C THR A 206 -27.77 24.57 -30.05
N LEU A 207 -26.86 23.77 -29.52
CA LEU A 207 -25.46 23.68 -29.96
C LEU A 207 -25.30 22.69 -31.10
N ASN A 208 -24.43 23.03 -32.05
CA ASN A 208 -23.93 22.11 -33.06
C ASN A 208 -22.44 22.40 -33.28
N THR A 209 -21.60 21.62 -32.60
CA THR A 209 -20.13 21.68 -32.62
C THR A 209 -19.52 21.14 -33.91
N THR A 210 -20.29 20.48 -34.78
CA THR A 210 -19.81 20.11 -36.12
C THR A 210 -19.87 21.30 -37.08
N ASN A 211 -20.84 22.19 -36.87
CA ASN A 211 -21.04 23.39 -37.69
C ASN A 211 -20.63 24.68 -36.96
N ASN A 212 -20.07 24.57 -35.75
CA ASN A 212 -19.68 25.68 -34.87
C ASN A 212 -20.78 26.72 -34.67
N THR A 213 -21.99 26.25 -34.31
CA THR A 213 -23.14 27.13 -34.11
C THR A 213 -23.76 27.00 -32.73
N ALA A 214 -24.16 28.13 -32.16
CA ALA A 214 -24.96 28.23 -30.94
C ALA A 214 -26.24 29.01 -31.24
N THR A 215 -27.39 28.36 -31.09
CA THR A 215 -28.70 28.92 -31.49
C THR A 215 -29.60 29.19 -30.29
N ILE A 216 -30.06 30.44 -30.14
CA ILE A 216 -31.16 30.81 -29.25
C ILE A 216 -32.47 30.62 -30.01
N THR A 217 -33.27 29.64 -29.61
CA THR A 217 -34.56 29.32 -30.28
C THR A 217 -35.50 30.52 -30.29
N THR A 218 -35.59 31.25 -29.18
CA THR A 218 -36.40 32.46 -29.04
C THR A 218 -35.77 33.43 -28.06
N LEU A 219 -35.52 34.66 -28.50
CA LEU A 219 -34.99 35.77 -27.72
C LEU A 219 -36.06 36.86 -27.59
N ASN A 220 -36.48 37.11 -26.35
CA ASN A 220 -37.45 38.17 -26.05
C ASN A 220 -36.87 39.55 -26.33
N ALA A 221 -37.74 40.50 -26.72
CA ALA A 221 -37.35 41.88 -26.98
C ALA A 221 -36.67 42.57 -25.78
N ALA A 222 -37.01 42.16 -24.54
CA ALA A 222 -36.42 42.67 -23.30
C ALA A 222 -34.94 42.27 -23.15
N ASP A 223 -34.55 41.13 -23.72
CA ASP A 223 -33.18 40.59 -23.67
C ASP A 223 -32.36 40.97 -24.90
N LEU A 224 -32.89 41.79 -25.80
CA LEU A 224 -32.18 42.23 -27.01
C LEU A 224 -31.27 43.45 -26.71
N TYR A 225 -30.12 43.16 -26.10
CA TYR A 225 -29.02 44.10 -25.88
C TYR A 225 -28.01 44.07 -27.03
N ALA A 226 -27.12 45.07 -27.06
CA ALA A 226 -26.24 45.31 -28.20
C ALA A 226 -25.13 44.26 -28.34
N TRP A 227 -24.44 43.93 -27.25
CA TRP A 227 -23.20 43.14 -27.27
C TRP A 227 -23.41 41.72 -26.80
N TRP A 228 -22.85 40.79 -27.56
CA TRP A 228 -22.96 39.34 -27.37
C TRP A 228 -21.60 38.66 -27.47
N THR A 229 -21.44 37.55 -26.76
CA THR A 229 -20.32 36.61 -26.87
C THR A 229 -20.83 35.18 -26.69
N LEU A 230 -19.94 34.18 -26.80
CA LEU A 230 -20.21 32.80 -26.42
C LEU A 230 -19.25 32.39 -25.30
N SER A 231 -19.76 31.87 -24.19
CA SER A 231 -18.93 31.44 -23.07
C SER A 231 -19.43 30.16 -22.41
N THR A 232 -18.58 29.56 -21.58
CA THR A 232 -18.89 28.51 -20.62
C THR A 232 -18.76 29.12 -19.24
N SER A 233 -19.78 29.11 -18.38
CA SER A 233 -19.58 29.68 -17.04
C SER A 233 -19.07 28.65 -16.05
N GLN A 234 -18.10 29.09 -15.25
CA GLN A 234 -18.08 28.72 -13.84
C GLN A 234 -19.28 29.33 -13.14
N LEU A 235 -20.11 28.51 -12.53
CA LEU A 235 -21.19 29.00 -11.68
C LEU A 235 -20.86 28.68 -10.22
N ASN A 236 -21.08 29.66 -9.36
CA ASN A 236 -21.09 29.41 -7.92
C ASN A 236 -22.33 28.58 -7.58
N ARG A 237 -22.13 27.54 -6.78
CA ARG A 237 -23.18 26.70 -6.22
C ARG A 237 -23.09 26.75 -4.71
N TYR A 238 -24.07 27.40 -4.11
CA TYR A 238 -24.17 27.55 -2.67
C TYR A 238 -25.03 26.43 -2.11
N TRP A 239 -24.52 25.75 -1.10
CA TRP A 239 -25.30 24.80 -0.32
C TRP A 239 -26.31 25.55 0.56
N VAL A 240 -27.59 25.25 0.38
CA VAL A 240 -28.71 25.96 1.06
C VAL A 240 -29.66 25.01 1.80
N ALA A 241 -29.25 23.76 2.03
CA ALA A 241 -30.06 22.85 2.85
C ALA A 241 -30.07 23.31 4.30
N SER A 242 -31.25 23.32 4.93
CA SER A 242 -31.42 23.67 6.36
C SER A 242 -31.34 22.48 7.31
N SER A 243 -31.18 21.27 6.78
CA SER A 243 -31.07 20.02 7.53
C SER A 243 -30.23 19.01 6.74
N LEU A 244 -29.99 17.83 7.31
CA LEU A 244 -29.26 16.76 6.62
C LEU A 244 -29.93 16.41 5.29
N SER A 245 -29.16 16.45 4.20
CA SER A 245 -29.67 16.20 2.85
C SER A 245 -28.57 15.75 1.90
N ASN A 246 -28.98 15.21 0.75
CA ASN A 246 -28.07 14.61 -0.23
C ASN A 246 -27.54 15.65 -1.24
N TRP A 247 -26.31 15.45 -1.70
CA TRP A 247 -25.66 16.25 -2.74
C TRP A 247 -26.50 16.33 -4.02
N ASN A 248 -27.03 15.20 -4.51
CA ASN A 248 -27.79 15.16 -5.77
C ASN A 248 -29.19 15.78 -5.74
N ASN A 249 -29.62 16.37 -4.61
CA ASN A 249 -30.91 17.03 -4.53
C ASN A 249 -30.78 18.52 -4.93
N ARG A 250 -31.35 18.87 -6.09
CA ARG A 250 -31.39 20.25 -6.62
C ARG A 250 -31.98 21.29 -5.67
N SER A 251 -32.89 20.90 -4.78
CA SER A 251 -33.46 21.81 -3.77
C SER A 251 -32.43 22.28 -2.73
N ASN A 252 -31.26 21.63 -2.64
CA ASN A 252 -30.20 22.03 -1.73
C ASN A 252 -29.18 23.00 -2.34
N TRP A 253 -29.33 23.35 -3.62
CA TRP A 253 -28.38 24.20 -4.34
C TRP A 253 -29.01 25.52 -4.76
N SER A 254 -28.26 26.60 -4.58
CA SER A 254 -28.60 27.96 -5.00
C SER A 254 -27.48 28.56 -5.86
N VAL A 255 -27.84 29.55 -6.69
CA VAL A 255 -26.88 30.36 -7.47
C VAL A 255 -26.35 31.57 -6.69
N SER A 256 -26.87 31.80 -5.48
CA SER A 256 -26.45 32.87 -4.57
C SER A 256 -26.48 32.40 -3.11
N ALA A 257 -25.59 32.96 -2.28
CA ALA A 257 -25.56 32.74 -0.84
C ALA A 257 -26.93 32.96 -0.19
N GLY A 258 -27.41 32.01 0.61
CA GLY A 258 -28.72 32.06 1.28
C GLY A 258 -29.95 32.15 0.36
N GLY A 259 -29.77 32.02 -0.96
CA GLY A 259 -30.84 32.11 -1.95
C GLY A 259 -31.79 30.91 -1.93
N PRO A 260 -32.90 30.98 -2.71
CA PRO A 260 -33.82 29.86 -2.82
C PRO A 260 -33.15 28.64 -3.48
N GLY A 261 -33.40 27.46 -2.91
CA GLY A 261 -32.98 26.20 -3.51
C GLY A 261 -33.68 25.91 -4.84
N GLY A 262 -33.02 25.17 -5.73
CA GLY A 262 -33.55 24.78 -7.05
C GLY A 262 -32.56 24.93 -8.21
N ALA A 263 -31.33 25.36 -7.92
CA ALA A 263 -30.24 25.37 -8.90
C ALA A 263 -29.93 23.93 -9.39
N THR A 264 -29.06 23.83 -10.39
CA THR A 264 -28.56 22.51 -10.80
C THR A 264 -27.64 21.96 -9.72
N VAL A 265 -27.56 20.63 -9.63
CA VAL A 265 -26.47 19.97 -8.87
C VAL A 265 -25.12 20.40 -9.48
N PRO A 266 -24.08 20.63 -8.68
CA PRO A 266 -22.78 21.06 -9.18
C PRO A 266 -22.17 20.09 -10.20
N LEU A 267 -21.58 20.65 -11.25
CA LEU A 267 -20.85 19.96 -12.30
C LEU A 267 -19.35 20.29 -12.24
N THR A 268 -18.56 19.70 -13.15
CA THR A 268 -17.10 19.85 -13.22
C THR A 268 -16.61 21.29 -13.41
N THR A 269 -17.46 22.17 -13.89
CA THR A 269 -17.18 23.60 -14.09
C THR A 269 -17.62 24.47 -12.92
N ASP A 270 -18.39 23.94 -11.97
CA ASP A 270 -19.00 24.75 -10.91
C ASP A 270 -18.08 24.88 -9.69
N ALA A 271 -18.01 26.09 -9.12
CA ALA A 271 -17.39 26.34 -7.82
C ALA A 271 -18.41 26.05 -6.72
N VAL A 272 -18.06 25.17 -5.78
CA VAL A 272 -18.96 24.77 -4.69
C VAL A 272 -18.59 25.50 -3.42
N ILE A 273 -19.61 26.10 -2.79
CA ILE A 273 -19.46 26.96 -1.62
C ILE A 273 -20.41 26.47 -0.52
N PHE A 274 -19.84 26.15 0.63
CA PHE A 274 -20.54 25.99 1.89
C PHE A 274 -20.28 27.24 2.73
N ASP A 275 -21.31 28.04 3.01
CA ASP A 275 -21.23 29.26 3.80
C ASP A 275 -22.20 29.24 4.98
N GLY A 276 -22.05 30.20 5.90
CA GLY A 276 -22.89 30.31 7.10
C GLY A 276 -24.34 30.74 6.84
N ALA A 277 -24.79 30.86 5.58
CA ALA A 277 -26.18 31.18 5.30
C ALA A 277 -27.10 29.99 5.61
N ASN A 278 -26.63 28.75 5.41
CA ASN A 278 -27.31 27.53 5.81
C ASN A 278 -26.31 26.42 6.16
N ASP A 279 -26.44 25.86 7.36
CA ASP A 279 -25.49 24.88 7.92
C ASP A 279 -25.98 23.42 7.89
N GLY A 280 -26.91 23.09 6.99
CA GLY A 280 -27.41 21.71 6.88
C GLY A 280 -26.30 20.73 6.51
N ILE A 281 -26.34 19.50 7.05
CA ILE A 281 -25.33 18.47 6.76
C ILE A 281 -25.48 17.99 5.31
N CYS A 282 -24.42 18.05 4.53
CA CYS A 282 -24.36 17.50 3.18
C CYS A 282 -23.88 16.05 3.20
N ILE A 283 -24.64 15.14 2.60
CA ILE A 283 -24.23 13.75 2.34
C ILE A 283 -23.90 13.59 0.85
N LEU A 284 -22.68 13.20 0.51
CA LEU A 284 -22.35 12.80 -0.84
C LEU A 284 -22.99 11.43 -1.11
N ASP A 285 -23.96 11.40 -2.01
CA ASP A 285 -24.67 10.20 -2.48
C ASP A 285 -24.27 9.79 -3.90
N THR A 286 -23.21 10.40 -4.43
CA THR A 286 -22.57 10.11 -5.71
C THR A 286 -21.11 10.56 -5.68
N ASP A 287 -20.30 10.02 -6.59
CA ASP A 287 -19.01 10.62 -6.95
C ASP A 287 -19.24 12.06 -7.43
N ILE A 288 -18.36 12.99 -7.01
CA ILE A 288 -18.41 14.38 -7.42
C ILE A 288 -17.12 14.78 -8.15
N ASN A 289 -17.29 15.63 -9.16
CA ASN A 289 -16.21 16.29 -9.86
C ASN A 289 -16.64 17.74 -10.08
N ILE A 290 -15.90 18.69 -9.51
CA ILE A 290 -16.24 20.11 -9.40
C ILE A 290 -15.01 20.98 -9.71
N ALA A 291 -15.22 22.25 -10.01
CA ALA A 291 -14.11 23.16 -10.30
C ALA A 291 -13.30 23.48 -9.05
N SER A 292 -13.94 24.05 -8.02
CA SER A 292 -13.29 24.40 -6.75
C SER A 292 -14.21 24.12 -5.56
N LEU A 293 -13.64 24.03 -4.37
CA LEU A 293 -14.38 23.81 -3.12
C LEU A 293 -13.99 24.83 -2.07
N LEU A 294 -14.97 25.58 -1.56
CA LEU A 294 -14.82 26.46 -0.41
C LEU A 294 -15.77 26.02 0.70
N VAL A 295 -15.22 25.65 1.85
CA VAL A 295 -15.95 25.54 3.11
C VAL A 295 -15.60 26.77 3.95
N ALA A 296 -16.43 27.81 3.84
CA ALA A 296 -16.16 29.12 4.40
C ALA A 296 -16.13 29.09 5.94
N SER A 297 -15.48 30.08 6.55
CA SER A 297 -15.24 30.14 7.99
C SER A 297 -16.50 30.32 8.83
N ASP A 298 -17.58 30.80 8.25
CA ASP A 298 -18.88 30.97 8.88
C ASP A 298 -19.79 29.73 8.73
N TYR A 299 -19.42 28.75 7.90
CA TYR A 299 -20.13 27.46 7.84
C TYR A 299 -19.86 26.66 9.11
N SER A 300 -20.93 26.18 9.75
CA SER A 300 -20.84 25.36 10.97
C SER A 300 -21.28 23.91 10.79
N GLY A 301 -21.82 23.59 9.61
CA GLY A 301 -22.30 22.25 9.27
C GLY A 301 -21.19 21.23 8.95
N SER A 302 -21.59 20.14 8.29
CA SER A 302 -20.66 19.09 7.87
C SER A 302 -20.89 18.62 6.44
N VAL A 303 -19.81 18.23 5.76
CA VAL A 303 -19.81 17.61 4.43
C VAL A 303 -19.28 16.20 4.56
N ASN A 304 -20.13 15.20 4.31
CA ASN A 304 -19.82 13.78 4.51
C ASN A 304 -19.58 13.08 3.18
N GLN A 305 -18.33 12.64 2.95
CA GLN A 305 -17.92 11.98 1.72
C GLN A 305 -18.55 10.58 1.53
N GLY A 306 -18.63 9.79 2.61
CA GLY A 306 -19.02 8.38 2.51
C GLY A 306 -18.04 7.58 1.63
N SER A 307 -18.57 6.74 0.74
CA SER A 307 -17.77 5.88 -0.15
C SER A 307 -17.55 6.48 -1.55
N HIS A 308 -17.80 7.79 -1.72
CA HIS A 308 -17.79 8.43 -3.03
C HIS A 308 -16.51 9.22 -3.29
N ARG A 309 -16.05 9.22 -4.53
CA ARG A 309 -14.87 9.99 -4.93
C ARG A 309 -15.18 11.48 -4.94
N VAL A 310 -14.20 12.28 -4.52
CA VAL A 310 -14.24 13.74 -4.58
C VAL A 310 -13.10 14.19 -5.47
N ILE A 311 -13.41 14.86 -6.57
CA ILE A 311 -12.42 15.46 -7.46
C ILE A 311 -12.67 16.96 -7.51
N VAL A 312 -11.65 17.74 -7.13
CA VAL A 312 -11.65 19.20 -7.21
C VAL A 312 -10.63 19.60 -8.29
N GLY A 313 -11.11 20.27 -9.34
CA GLY A 313 -10.32 20.64 -10.52
C GLY A 313 -9.30 21.74 -10.29
N ASP A 314 -9.46 22.51 -9.22
CA ASP A 314 -8.66 23.66 -8.79
C ASP A 314 -8.50 23.62 -7.26
N ASP A 315 -8.44 24.77 -6.60
CA ASP A 315 -8.24 24.90 -5.15
C ASP A 315 -9.39 24.33 -4.29
N ALA A 316 -9.01 23.79 -3.13
CA ALA A 316 -9.91 23.38 -2.06
C ALA A 316 -9.52 24.06 -0.73
N THR A 317 -10.40 24.93 -0.22
CA THR A 317 -10.18 25.69 1.02
C THR A 317 -11.16 25.29 2.11
N PHE A 318 -10.64 24.93 3.28
CA PHE A 318 -11.40 24.49 4.44
C PHE A 318 -11.19 25.46 5.62
N SER A 319 -12.05 26.46 5.72
CA SER A 319 -11.97 27.52 6.74
C SER A 319 -12.98 27.37 7.88
N GLY A 320 -14.05 26.59 7.72
CA GLY A 320 -15.07 26.36 8.74
C GLY A 320 -15.69 24.96 8.69
N GLY A 321 -16.56 24.64 9.64
CA GLY A 321 -17.31 23.39 9.71
C GLY A 321 -16.44 22.12 9.82
N THR A 322 -17.03 20.99 9.45
CA THR A 322 -16.35 19.69 9.40
C THR A 322 -16.47 19.04 8.03
N PHE A 323 -15.35 18.78 7.36
CA PHE A 323 -15.33 17.85 6.23
C PHE A 323 -15.01 16.45 6.74
N GLN A 324 -15.95 15.53 6.58
CA GLN A 324 -15.83 14.14 6.99
C GLN A 324 -15.49 13.25 5.80
N GLY A 325 -14.19 13.00 5.61
CA GLY A 325 -13.68 11.98 4.70
C GLY A 325 -14.16 10.59 5.09
N GLY A 326 -14.38 9.78 4.06
CA GLY A 326 -14.79 8.39 4.17
C GLY A 326 -13.75 7.47 3.54
N SER A 327 -14.16 6.57 2.64
CA SER A 327 -13.32 5.44 2.21
C SER A 327 -12.85 5.49 0.75
N ALA A 328 -13.03 6.60 0.06
CA ALA A 328 -12.70 6.74 -1.35
C ALA A 328 -11.73 7.91 -1.60
N LEU A 329 -11.10 7.94 -2.77
CA LEU A 329 -10.19 9.00 -3.20
C LEU A 329 -10.79 10.40 -3.01
N ILE A 330 -10.01 11.29 -2.39
CA ILE A 330 -10.15 12.74 -2.50
C ILE A 330 -8.99 13.23 -3.35
N GLN A 331 -9.25 13.92 -4.45
CA GLN A 331 -8.23 14.52 -5.31
C GLN A 331 -8.45 16.01 -5.41
N VAL A 332 -7.38 16.79 -5.21
CA VAL A 332 -7.36 18.25 -5.38
C VAL A 332 -6.27 18.60 -6.37
N ASN A 333 -6.65 19.19 -7.49
CA ASN A 333 -5.74 19.55 -8.57
C ASN A 333 -5.03 20.89 -8.31
N GLY A 334 -5.70 21.83 -7.64
CA GLY A 334 -5.10 23.06 -7.13
C GLY A 334 -4.52 22.88 -5.73
N ASP A 335 -4.39 23.99 -5.01
CA ASP A 335 -3.89 24.03 -3.64
C ASP A 335 -4.97 23.55 -2.66
N ILE A 336 -4.55 22.79 -1.65
CA ILE A 336 -5.39 22.49 -0.49
C ILE A 336 -4.96 23.35 0.69
N ALA A 337 -5.91 24.09 1.26
CA ALA A 337 -5.68 24.98 2.41
C ALA A 337 -6.64 24.65 3.55
N ILE A 338 -6.10 24.45 4.76
CA ILE A 338 -6.87 24.21 5.99
C ILE A 338 -6.65 25.41 6.92
N ASP A 339 -7.68 26.26 7.02
CA ASP A 339 -7.64 27.59 7.62
C ASP A 339 -8.76 27.78 8.65
N GLY A 340 -9.04 26.75 9.45
CA GLY A 340 -9.97 26.82 10.58
C GLY A 340 -10.95 25.65 10.68
N ALA A 341 -11.13 24.87 9.61
CA ALA A 341 -12.04 23.72 9.61
C ALA A 341 -11.48 22.50 10.37
N THR A 342 -12.37 21.56 10.68
CA THR A 342 -11.98 20.17 10.95
C THR A 342 -12.02 19.38 9.63
N LEU A 343 -10.86 19.00 9.10
CA LEU A 343 -10.73 18.11 7.95
C LEU A 343 -10.37 16.71 8.44
N ASN A 344 -11.35 15.81 8.46
CA ASN A 344 -11.09 14.38 8.53
C ASN A 344 -10.79 13.91 7.10
N SER A 345 -9.56 13.51 6.82
CA SER A 345 -9.15 13.01 5.50
C SER A 345 -9.83 11.66 5.17
N SER A 346 -9.69 11.22 3.94
CA SER A 346 -10.12 9.88 3.53
C SER A 346 -9.23 8.79 4.15
N THR A 347 -9.80 7.62 4.45
CA THR A 347 -9.04 6.42 4.83
C THR A 347 -8.27 5.79 3.67
N ASP A 348 -8.61 6.19 2.43
CA ASP A 348 -7.88 5.80 1.23
C ASP A 348 -6.74 6.81 0.96
N THR A 349 -6.92 7.68 -0.02
CA THR A 349 -5.90 8.62 -0.48
C THR A 349 -6.46 10.03 -0.59
N LEU A 350 -5.74 11.00 -0.05
CA LEU A 350 -5.83 12.41 -0.40
C LEU A 350 -4.73 12.73 -1.42
N ASP A 351 -5.07 12.81 -2.70
CA ASP A 351 -4.13 13.08 -3.79
C ASP A 351 -4.08 14.58 -4.10
N VAL A 352 -2.99 15.22 -3.71
CA VAL A 352 -2.71 16.64 -3.93
C VAL A 352 -1.84 16.78 -5.17
N LYS A 353 -2.26 17.58 -6.15
CA LYS A 353 -1.47 17.88 -7.36
C LYS A 353 -0.68 19.18 -7.27
N SER A 354 -1.08 20.10 -6.38
CA SER A 354 -0.37 21.35 -6.10
C SER A 354 0.10 21.41 -4.63
N ASN A 355 -0.09 22.50 -3.89
CA ASN A 355 0.45 22.66 -2.53
C ASN A 355 -0.51 22.18 -1.45
N PHE A 356 0.04 21.78 -0.30
CA PHE A 356 -0.69 21.49 0.93
C PHE A 356 -0.32 22.54 2.00
N THR A 357 -1.32 23.26 2.51
CA THR A 357 -1.14 24.30 3.53
C THR A 357 -2.05 24.06 4.73
N PHE A 358 -1.48 23.98 5.94
CA PHE A 358 -2.23 23.88 7.19
C PHE A 358 -1.88 25.02 8.15
N ASN A 359 -2.80 25.96 8.34
CA ASN A 359 -2.57 27.12 9.19
C ASN A 359 -3.26 27.00 10.54
N THR A 360 -4.57 26.69 10.54
CA THR A 360 -5.38 26.57 11.76
C THR A 360 -6.51 25.54 11.57
N GLY A 361 -7.15 25.12 12.66
CA GLY A 361 -8.20 24.09 12.64
C GLY A 361 -7.66 22.73 13.07
N THR A 362 -8.16 21.65 12.46
CA THR A 362 -7.75 20.28 12.77
C THR A 362 -7.65 19.46 11.49
N PHE A 363 -6.52 18.79 11.30
CA PHE A 363 -6.36 17.77 10.25
C PHE A 363 -6.26 16.39 10.91
N ASN A 364 -7.20 15.50 10.59
CA ASN A 364 -7.15 14.10 11.00
C ASN A 364 -6.86 13.24 9.77
N HIS A 365 -5.69 12.62 9.73
CA HIS A 365 -5.24 11.79 8.59
C HIS A 365 -6.11 10.54 8.33
N ASN A 366 -6.93 10.11 9.31
CA ASN A 366 -7.89 8.99 9.20
C ASN A 366 -7.28 7.67 8.70
N ASN A 367 -6.06 7.34 9.15
CA ASN A 367 -5.24 6.22 8.67
C ASN A 367 -5.00 6.17 7.14
N GLY A 368 -5.32 7.23 6.40
CA GLY A 368 -5.11 7.31 4.96
C GLY A 368 -3.69 7.75 4.57
N THR A 369 -3.50 7.91 3.26
CA THR A 369 -2.25 8.40 2.66
C THR A 369 -2.46 9.77 2.04
N VAL A 370 -1.56 10.71 2.33
CA VAL A 370 -1.46 11.95 1.53
C VAL A 370 -0.46 11.71 0.41
N LYS A 371 -0.94 11.79 -0.83
CA LYS A 371 -0.14 11.58 -2.02
C LYS A 371 0.13 12.92 -2.69
N PHE A 372 1.39 13.17 -3.02
CA PHE A 372 1.82 14.34 -3.79
C PHE A 372 2.18 13.88 -5.19
N SER A 373 1.34 14.19 -6.17
CA SER A 373 1.49 13.71 -7.55
C SER A 373 1.29 14.76 -8.62
N GLY A 374 1.71 15.98 -8.32
CA GLY A 374 1.88 17.04 -9.30
C GLY A 374 2.77 16.62 -10.45
N SER A 375 2.50 17.17 -11.64
CA SER A 375 3.19 16.83 -12.89
C SER A 375 3.79 18.04 -13.59
N THR A 376 3.73 19.22 -12.95
CA THR A 376 4.28 20.46 -13.51
C THR A 376 5.81 20.43 -13.48
N VAL A 377 6.43 20.48 -14.66
CA VAL A 377 7.88 20.33 -14.81
C VAL A 377 8.61 21.47 -14.12
N GLY A 378 9.59 21.12 -13.27
CA GLY A 378 10.45 22.08 -12.57
C GLY A 378 9.77 22.84 -11.42
N VAL A 379 8.54 22.47 -11.05
CA VAL A 379 7.80 23.09 -9.95
C VAL A 379 7.62 22.06 -8.82
N PRO A 380 8.24 22.25 -7.64
CA PRO A 380 7.98 21.41 -6.49
C PRO A 380 6.57 21.68 -5.93
N GLN A 381 5.95 20.65 -5.36
CA GLN A 381 4.80 20.83 -4.47
C GLN A 381 5.30 21.21 -3.07
N LEU A 382 4.61 22.14 -2.40
CA LEU A 382 5.00 22.60 -1.08
C LEU A 382 4.09 22.00 -0.01
N ILE A 383 4.68 21.56 1.11
CA ILE A 383 3.99 21.29 2.36
C ILE A 383 4.33 22.43 3.31
N SER A 384 3.34 23.23 3.69
CA SER A 384 3.57 24.47 4.44
C SER A 384 2.43 24.79 5.41
N GLY A 385 2.56 25.94 6.08
CA GLY A 385 1.55 26.49 6.98
C GLY A 385 2.07 26.71 8.40
N THR A 386 1.28 27.40 9.21
CA THR A 386 1.64 27.77 10.59
C THR A 386 1.39 26.68 11.64
N ALA A 387 0.62 25.65 11.30
CA ALA A 387 0.38 24.50 12.17
C ALA A 387 1.17 23.28 11.70
N VAL A 388 1.58 22.44 12.64
CA VAL A 388 2.28 21.19 12.36
C VAL A 388 1.25 20.13 11.97
N THR A 389 1.41 19.51 10.81
CA THR A 389 0.54 18.42 10.37
C THR A 389 1.09 17.08 10.84
N ASP A 390 0.24 16.27 11.46
CA ASP A 390 0.53 14.86 11.75
C ASP A 390 0.04 13.98 10.58
N PHE A 391 0.94 13.67 9.66
CA PHE A 391 0.64 12.75 8.56
C PHE A 391 0.71 11.30 9.03
N ASN A 392 -0.20 10.45 8.54
CA ASN A 392 -0.06 9.01 8.69
C ASN A 392 0.90 8.43 7.65
N ASN A 393 0.54 8.44 6.36
CA ASN A 393 1.46 8.06 5.29
C ASN A 393 1.63 9.22 4.30
N ILE A 394 2.83 9.35 3.75
CA ILE A 394 3.11 10.26 2.64
C ILE A 394 3.60 9.44 1.45
N TYR A 395 3.01 9.66 0.27
CA TYR A 395 3.51 9.12 -0.98
C TYR A 395 3.90 10.24 -1.95
N VAL A 396 5.20 10.39 -2.22
CA VAL A 396 5.71 11.34 -3.21
C VAL A 396 5.83 10.65 -4.56
N ALA A 397 4.92 11.01 -5.47
CA ALA A 397 4.92 10.54 -6.86
C ALA A 397 5.37 11.62 -7.86
N ASN A 398 5.45 12.90 -7.45
CA ASN A 398 5.97 13.96 -8.29
C ASN A 398 7.48 13.75 -8.55
N SER A 399 7.79 13.27 -9.75
CA SER A 399 9.14 13.16 -10.30
C SER A 399 9.40 14.16 -11.43
N ALA A 400 8.48 15.12 -11.64
CA ALA A 400 8.58 16.16 -12.67
C ALA A 400 9.46 17.35 -12.22
N SER A 401 9.83 17.40 -10.94
CA SER A 401 10.71 18.40 -10.34
C SER A 401 11.74 17.75 -9.41
N ASN A 402 12.83 18.47 -9.14
CA ASN A 402 13.85 18.08 -8.17
C ASN A 402 14.20 19.27 -7.24
N ALA A 403 13.71 19.32 -6.01
CA ALA A 403 12.84 18.34 -5.37
C ALA A 403 11.44 18.27 -6.01
N GLY A 404 10.78 17.13 -5.92
CA GLY A 404 9.38 16.95 -6.31
C GLY A 404 8.42 17.51 -5.26
N VAL A 405 8.79 17.38 -3.98
CA VAL A 405 8.08 17.94 -2.83
C VAL A 405 9.07 18.62 -1.90
N ARG A 406 8.71 19.76 -1.31
CA ARG A 406 9.48 20.44 -0.25
C ARG A 406 8.64 20.63 1.01
N VAL A 407 9.23 20.34 2.15
CA VAL A 407 8.67 20.63 3.47
C VAL A 407 9.15 22.03 3.90
N GLU A 408 8.29 23.04 3.79
CA GLU A 408 8.66 24.45 4.02
C GLU A 408 8.34 24.94 5.44
N SER A 409 7.62 24.15 6.25
CA SER A 409 7.40 24.37 7.69
C SER A 409 7.45 23.06 8.46
N ASP A 410 7.47 23.09 9.79
CA ASP A 410 7.60 21.88 10.62
C ASP A 410 6.43 20.91 10.39
N GLN A 411 6.74 19.64 10.14
CA GLN A 411 5.76 18.57 9.85
C GLN A 411 6.15 17.27 10.54
N ASN A 412 5.15 16.45 10.84
CA ASN A 412 5.33 15.14 11.46
C ASN A 412 4.83 14.01 10.55
N LEU A 413 5.50 12.87 10.63
CA LEU A 413 5.05 11.62 10.03
C LEU A 413 4.96 10.54 11.11
N GLN A 414 3.82 9.84 11.17
CA GLN A 414 3.59 8.72 12.09
C GLN A 414 3.78 7.34 11.43
N GLY A 415 3.57 7.25 10.12
CA GLY A 415 3.71 6.04 9.31
C GLY A 415 4.81 6.19 8.25
N ILE A 416 4.52 5.80 7.01
CA ILE A 416 5.56 5.54 6.02
C ILE A 416 5.66 6.63 4.95
N LEU A 417 6.89 7.10 4.73
CA LEU A 417 7.26 7.92 3.59
C LEU A 417 7.67 7.00 2.44
N THR A 418 6.91 7.04 1.35
CA THR A 418 7.19 6.30 0.11
C THR A 418 7.51 7.27 -1.02
N LEU A 419 8.53 6.98 -1.82
CA LEU A 419 8.92 7.77 -2.99
C LEU A 419 8.80 6.90 -4.25
N ALA A 420 8.24 7.47 -5.32
CA ALA A 420 8.29 6.88 -6.65
C ALA A 420 9.71 6.94 -7.23
N PRO A 421 10.04 6.14 -8.27
CA PRO A 421 11.32 6.27 -8.97
C PRO A 421 11.61 7.71 -9.39
N SER A 422 12.85 8.17 -9.18
CA SER A 422 13.29 9.54 -9.47
C SER A 422 12.57 10.68 -8.71
N ALA A 423 11.65 10.37 -7.79
CA ALA A 423 11.02 11.40 -6.95
C ALA A 423 11.98 11.83 -5.83
N VAL A 424 12.00 13.12 -5.49
CA VAL A 424 12.85 13.67 -4.44
C VAL A 424 11.98 14.45 -3.44
N LEU A 425 12.10 14.13 -2.15
CA LEU A 425 11.52 14.91 -1.05
C LEU A 425 12.63 15.73 -0.41
N ASP A 426 12.44 17.04 -0.30
CA ASP A 426 13.28 17.94 0.49
C ASP A 426 12.70 18.13 1.89
N ALA A 427 13.37 17.58 2.91
CA ALA A 427 12.82 17.42 4.25
C ALA A 427 12.93 18.67 5.14
N ASP A 428 13.80 19.63 4.82
CA ASP A 428 13.98 20.86 5.61
C ASP A 428 13.75 22.15 4.81
N GLY A 429 13.23 22.00 3.59
CA GLY A 429 12.72 23.07 2.76
C GLY A 429 13.81 23.92 2.12
N SER A 430 13.38 24.87 1.29
CA SER A 430 14.27 25.74 0.52
C SER A 430 15.31 26.52 1.36
N SER A 431 14.97 26.81 2.61
CA SER A 431 15.84 27.52 3.57
C SER A 431 16.65 26.59 4.49
N ASN A 432 16.44 25.26 4.41
CA ASN A 432 17.01 24.24 5.31
C ASN A 432 16.70 24.45 6.80
N THR A 433 15.53 25.04 7.10
CA THR A 433 15.12 25.39 8.47
C THR A 433 13.94 24.58 8.98
N ALA A 434 13.14 23.98 8.10
CA ALA A 434 11.98 23.20 8.52
C ALA A 434 12.41 21.91 9.21
N ILE A 435 11.58 21.42 10.13
CA ILE A 435 11.79 20.17 10.85
C ILE A 435 10.75 19.16 10.36
N PHE A 436 11.19 18.19 9.56
CA PHE A 436 10.39 17.01 9.23
C PHE A 436 10.74 15.85 10.17
N THR A 437 9.80 15.51 11.05
CA THR A 437 10.01 14.52 12.10
C THR A 437 9.39 13.18 11.75
N LEU A 438 10.20 12.12 11.74
CA LEU A 438 9.73 10.74 11.77
C LEU A 438 9.45 10.36 13.22
N MET A 439 8.17 10.24 13.58
CA MET A 439 7.75 10.03 14.96
C MET A 439 7.90 8.58 15.43
N SER A 440 8.23 8.44 16.70
CA SER A 440 8.18 7.17 17.43
C SER A 440 7.33 7.37 18.67
N LEU A 441 6.20 6.66 18.78
CA LEU A 441 5.14 6.99 19.73
C LEU A 441 5.15 6.13 21.00
N ASN A 442 5.69 4.91 20.95
CA ASN A 442 5.81 3.98 22.08
C ASN A 442 6.82 2.86 21.75
N ASP A 443 7.12 1.96 22.70
CA ASP A 443 8.12 0.88 22.50
C ASP A 443 7.65 -0.29 21.62
N ASN A 444 6.33 -0.44 21.45
CA ASN A 444 5.71 -1.52 20.67
C ASN A 444 4.62 -0.96 19.74
N PRO A 445 4.98 -0.03 18.84
CA PRO A 445 4.00 0.59 17.97
C PRO A 445 3.64 -0.41 16.87
N VAL A 446 2.39 -0.36 16.39
CA VAL A 446 1.98 -1.18 15.23
C VAL A 446 2.94 -0.94 14.04
N ALA A 447 3.40 0.30 13.88
CA ALA A 447 4.55 0.69 13.08
C ALA A 447 5.19 1.96 13.66
N ASP A 448 6.52 2.07 13.64
CA ASP A 448 7.22 3.34 13.79
C ASP A 448 7.22 4.08 12.44
N ALA A 449 7.31 5.41 12.50
CA ALA A 449 7.50 6.18 11.27
C ALA A 449 8.83 5.80 10.61
N GLY A 450 8.82 5.74 9.27
CA GLY A 450 10.01 5.31 8.55
C GLY A 450 9.97 5.63 7.07
N ILE A 451 11.15 5.61 6.47
CA ILE A 451 11.34 5.78 5.03
C ILE A 451 11.33 4.39 4.39
N ALA A 452 10.48 4.20 3.38
CA ALA A 452 10.45 2.97 2.59
C ALA A 452 11.77 2.77 1.80
N THR A 453 11.94 1.58 1.23
CA THR A 453 13.01 1.31 0.26
C THR A 453 12.99 2.36 -0.84
N LEU A 454 14.11 3.04 -1.06
CA LEU A 454 14.21 4.06 -2.11
C LEU A 454 14.47 3.37 -3.47
N PRO A 455 13.56 3.50 -4.45
CA PRO A 455 13.80 2.99 -5.80
C PRO A 455 14.88 3.83 -6.51
N ALA A 456 15.30 3.38 -7.69
CA ALA A 456 16.34 4.06 -8.46
C ALA A 456 16.02 5.55 -8.69
N GLY A 457 16.98 6.41 -8.35
CA GLY A 457 16.87 7.87 -8.46
C GLY A 457 16.01 8.55 -7.40
N ALA A 458 15.30 7.80 -6.54
CA ALA A 458 14.57 8.40 -5.43
C ALA A 458 15.52 8.84 -4.31
N GLN A 459 15.22 9.97 -3.67
CA GLN A 459 16.07 10.54 -2.63
C GLN A 459 15.26 11.34 -1.61
N VAL A 460 15.68 11.28 -0.35
CA VAL A 460 15.32 12.28 0.66
C VAL A 460 16.51 13.24 0.82
N SER A 461 16.33 14.50 0.41
CA SER A 461 17.29 15.58 0.62
C SER A 461 16.97 16.36 1.89
N GLY A 462 17.92 17.19 2.33
CA GLY A 462 17.76 17.93 3.57
C GLY A 462 17.93 17.06 4.81
N ASN A 463 17.79 17.68 5.97
CA ASN A 463 17.85 17.00 7.25
C ASN A 463 16.46 16.49 7.67
N VAL A 464 16.42 15.24 8.12
CA VAL A 464 15.27 14.65 8.81
C VAL A 464 15.56 14.59 10.31
N THR A 465 14.54 14.76 11.14
CA THR A 465 14.59 14.44 12.57
C THR A 465 14.01 13.05 12.76
N VAL A 466 14.76 12.14 13.38
CA VAL A 466 14.30 10.77 13.64
C VAL A 466 14.13 10.61 15.14
N GLN A 467 12.87 10.44 15.59
CA GLN A 467 12.56 10.17 16.98
C GLN A 467 12.72 8.69 17.30
N ARG A 468 13.06 8.44 18.56
CA ARG A 468 12.99 7.12 19.16
C ARG A 468 12.36 7.21 20.54
N TYR A 469 11.20 6.59 20.68
CA TYR A 469 10.61 6.33 21.99
C TYR A 469 11.38 5.20 22.67
N MET A 470 11.68 5.40 23.95
CA MET A 470 12.23 4.38 24.84
C MET A 470 11.56 4.50 26.20
N ALA A 471 10.87 3.46 26.69
CA ALA A 471 10.31 3.49 28.04
C ALA A 471 11.35 3.86 29.10
N LEU A 472 10.88 4.64 30.06
CA LEU A 472 11.58 4.92 31.31
C LEU A 472 11.48 3.69 32.21
N GLU A 473 12.36 2.72 32.01
CA GLU A 473 12.45 1.45 32.75
C GLU A 473 13.87 1.20 33.28
N GLY A 474 14.02 0.15 34.10
CA GLY A 474 15.28 -0.25 34.72
C GLY A 474 15.17 -0.38 36.25
N ALA A 475 15.82 -1.40 36.81
CA ALA A 475 15.73 -1.77 38.22
C ALA A 475 16.25 -0.70 39.20
N ASN A 476 17.10 0.23 38.74
CA ASN A 476 17.76 1.25 39.56
C ASN A 476 17.12 2.63 39.41
N ASN A 477 15.85 2.79 39.78
CA ASN A 477 15.06 4.00 39.51
C ASN A 477 15.09 4.36 38.02
N THR A 478 14.65 3.45 37.15
CA THR A 478 14.55 3.67 35.70
C THR A 478 15.85 4.10 35.01
N ARG A 479 17.00 3.68 35.55
CA ARG A 479 18.32 3.90 34.95
C ARG A 479 18.82 2.64 34.28
N ILE A 480 19.29 2.77 33.05
CA ILE A 480 19.51 1.63 32.16
C ILE A 480 20.48 1.98 31.03
N TYR A 481 21.29 1.02 30.59
CA TYR A 481 22.04 1.16 29.34
C TYR A 481 21.15 0.80 28.14
N ARG A 482 21.15 1.66 27.12
CA ARG A 482 20.47 1.46 25.84
C ARG A 482 21.48 1.36 24.72
N TYR A 483 21.14 0.56 23.71
CA TYR A 483 21.97 0.34 22.54
C TYR A 483 21.34 1.06 21.37
N ILE A 484 21.97 2.15 20.95
CA ILE A 484 21.45 3.07 19.95
C ILE A 484 22.32 3.05 18.70
N ALA A 485 21.81 3.58 17.60
CA ALA A 485 22.50 3.76 16.35
C ALA A 485 22.05 5.05 15.68
N SER A 486 22.84 5.59 14.76
CA SER A 486 22.43 6.76 13.98
C SER A 486 21.70 6.34 12.69
N PRO A 487 20.41 6.71 12.54
CA PRO A 487 19.68 6.57 11.28
C PRO A 487 19.97 7.74 10.30
N VAL A 488 20.77 8.71 10.72
CA VAL A 488 21.15 9.89 9.94
C VAL A 488 22.67 10.03 9.81
N GLN A 489 23.11 10.81 8.84
CA GLN A 489 24.49 11.25 8.65
C GLN A 489 24.73 12.48 9.52
N GLN A 490 25.94 12.61 10.05
CA GLN A 490 26.38 13.81 10.80
C GLN A 490 25.57 14.13 12.07
N GLY A 491 24.77 13.19 12.57
CA GLY A 491 24.10 13.32 13.86
C GLY A 491 25.13 13.34 15.00
N THR A 492 25.05 14.33 15.88
CA THR A 492 26.08 14.58 16.92
C THR A 492 25.63 14.13 18.30
N VAL A 493 26.58 13.89 19.19
CA VAL A 493 26.26 13.63 20.61
C VAL A 493 25.56 14.83 21.26
N ALA A 494 25.92 16.04 20.86
CA ALA A 494 25.30 17.28 21.33
C ALA A 494 23.79 17.34 21.02
N ASP A 495 23.35 16.69 19.95
CA ASP A 495 21.95 16.61 19.57
C ASP A 495 21.18 15.73 20.58
N ILE A 496 21.65 14.50 20.79
CA ILE A 496 21.12 13.56 21.79
C ILE A 496 21.17 14.15 23.21
N GLN A 497 22.16 14.99 23.52
CA GLN A 497 22.31 15.65 24.81
C GLN A 497 21.15 16.60 25.16
N GLN A 498 20.32 17.00 24.19
CA GLN A 498 19.14 17.81 24.43
C GLN A 498 18.09 17.05 25.27
N GLU A 499 17.96 15.74 25.06
CA GLU A 499 17.01 14.89 25.79
C GLU A 499 17.71 13.99 26.80
N ILE A 500 18.89 13.43 26.48
CA ILE A 500 19.60 12.46 27.32
C ILE A 500 20.97 13.02 27.73
N PRO A 501 21.18 13.37 29.01
CA PRO A 501 22.49 13.86 29.47
C PRO A 501 23.62 12.86 29.22
N VAL A 502 24.64 13.29 28.46
CA VAL A 502 25.86 12.52 28.19
C VAL A 502 27.03 13.10 28.97
N THR A 503 27.60 12.30 29.87
CA THR A 503 28.67 12.67 30.80
C THR A 503 29.96 11.92 30.47
N GLY A 504 31.10 12.45 30.90
CA GLY A 504 32.42 11.92 30.55
C GLY A 504 33.52 12.97 30.56
N SER A 505 34.74 12.56 30.20
CA SER A 505 35.95 13.39 30.20
C SER A 505 36.18 14.10 28.86
N PHE A 506 35.15 14.77 28.33
CA PHE A 506 35.18 15.47 27.04
C PHE A 506 34.63 16.91 27.16
N VAL A 507 34.97 17.76 26.20
CA VAL A 507 34.48 19.15 26.15
C VAL A 507 33.00 19.18 25.74
N GLY A 508 32.17 19.88 26.51
CA GLY A 508 30.71 19.91 26.28
C GLY A 508 29.95 18.76 26.98
N SER A 509 30.60 18.04 27.89
CA SER A 509 29.97 17.06 28.78
C SER A 509 28.82 17.68 29.59
N SER A 510 27.70 16.95 29.69
CA SER A 510 26.50 17.42 30.36
C SER A 510 26.77 17.63 31.85
N ASN A 511 26.35 18.79 32.38
CA ASN A 511 26.38 19.06 33.81
C ASN A 511 24.95 19.04 34.36
N CYS A 512 24.60 17.99 35.10
CA CYS A 512 23.28 17.87 35.70
C CYS A 512 23.39 17.53 37.21
N LYS A 513 22.44 18.02 38.02
CA LYS A 513 22.48 17.91 39.51
C LYS A 513 22.62 16.49 40.04
N ALA A 514 22.29 15.48 39.24
CA ALA A 514 22.35 14.07 39.58
C ALA A 514 23.22 13.24 38.63
N CYS A 515 24.01 13.90 37.78
CA CYS A 515 24.98 13.29 36.91
C CYS A 515 26.30 13.11 37.67
N LEU A 516 26.88 11.91 37.61
CA LEU A 516 28.29 11.72 37.92
C LEU A 516 29.14 12.21 36.74
N THR A 517 30.43 12.43 36.96
CA THR A 517 31.38 12.81 35.89
C THR A 517 31.85 11.62 35.06
N ASN A 518 31.49 10.39 35.45
CA ASN A 518 31.85 9.17 34.74
C ASN A 518 31.31 9.18 33.30
N GLN A 519 32.03 8.50 32.41
CA GLN A 519 31.56 8.27 31.04
C GLN A 519 30.18 7.58 31.06
N SER A 520 29.26 8.09 30.26
CA SER A 520 27.90 7.54 30.14
C SER A 520 27.54 7.11 28.73
N MET A 521 28.45 7.21 27.78
CA MET A 521 28.23 6.72 26.42
C MET A 521 29.53 6.09 25.91
N PHE A 522 29.41 5.01 25.16
CA PHE A 522 30.52 4.14 24.77
C PHE A 522 30.35 3.64 23.35
N GLU A 523 31.47 3.48 22.65
CA GLU A 523 31.62 2.67 21.43
C GLU A 523 32.30 1.34 21.81
N TYR A 524 32.25 0.35 20.92
CA TYR A 524 32.94 -0.92 21.10
C TYR A 524 34.11 -1.09 20.12
N ASP A 525 35.30 -1.35 20.66
CA ASP A 525 36.51 -1.71 19.92
C ASP A 525 36.80 -3.21 20.08
N GLU A 526 36.56 -3.95 19.00
CA GLU A 526 36.77 -5.40 18.93
C GLU A 526 38.25 -5.81 19.04
N ALA A 527 39.18 -4.90 18.76
CA ALA A 527 40.61 -5.20 18.79
C ALA A 527 41.19 -5.30 20.21
N VAL A 528 40.40 -4.99 21.24
CA VAL A 528 40.85 -5.04 22.64
C VAL A 528 40.93 -6.49 23.13
N THR A 529 42.16 -6.96 23.39
CA THR A 529 42.42 -8.32 23.90
C THR A 529 43.08 -8.33 25.28
N THR A 530 42.94 -7.24 26.04
CA THR A 530 43.53 -7.06 27.38
C THR A 530 42.48 -6.54 28.36
N ASP A 531 42.60 -6.86 29.64
CA ASP A 531 41.72 -6.34 30.70
C ASP A 531 41.88 -4.82 30.82
N THR A 532 40.87 -4.07 30.38
CA THR A 532 40.82 -2.60 30.41
C THR A 532 39.87 -2.10 31.49
N ASN A 533 38.91 -2.92 31.92
CA ASN A 533 37.89 -2.55 32.90
C ASN A 533 38.28 -2.89 34.35
N GLY A 534 39.41 -3.58 34.56
CA GLY A 534 39.95 -3.92 35.88
C GLY A 534 39.21 -5.06 36.57
N SER A 535 38.46 -5.88 35.83
CA SER A 535 37.73 -7.03 36.35
C SER A 535 38.64 -8.20 36.75
N GLY A 536 39.91 -8.19 36.30
CA GLY A 536 40.87 -9.26 36.48
C GLY A 536 40.74 -10.38 35.43
N PHE A 537 39.84 -10.23 34.45
CA PHE A 537 39.63 -11.18 33.36
C PHE A 537 39.63 -10.43 32.03
N VAL A 538 40.13 -11.09 30.98
CA VAL A 538 39.94 -10.60 29.60
C VAL A 538 38.60 -11.13 29.11
N ASP A 539 37.63 -10.24 28.87
CA ASP A 539 36.29 -10.59 28.41
C ASP A 539 35.70 -9.56 27.43
N VAL A 540 34.48 -9.84 26.93
CA VAL A 540 33.79 -8.97 25.97
C VAL A 540 33.46 -7.58 26.53
N ASN A 541 33.57 -7.34 27.83
CA ASN A 541 33.30 -6.02 28.40
C ASN A 541 34.53 -5.09 28.32
N ASP A 542 35.70 -5.61 27.97
CA ASP A 542 36.93 -4.81 27.84
C ASP A 542 36.95 -3.95 26.57
N GLY A 543 36.19 -4.32 25.54
CA GLY A 543 36.13 -3.57 24.29
C GLY A 543 35.38 -2.24 24.37
N TYR A 544 34.69 -1.94 25.47
CA TYR A 544 34.00 -0.65 25.62
C TYR A 544 34.99 0.50 25.82
N ILE A 545 34.93 1.46 24.90
CA ILE A 545 35.76 2.68 24.92
C ILE A 545 34.88 3.94 25.02
N ASP A 546 35.43 4.99 25.62
CA ASP A 546 34.72 6.25 25.85
C ASP A 546 34.29 6.90 24.51
N PHE A 547 33.00 7.21 24.38
CA PHE A 547 32.46 7.99 23.26
C PHE A 547 31.36 8.95 23.75
N PRO A 548 31.41 10.26 23.46
CA PRO A 548 32.47 10.96 22.77
C PRO A 548 33.74 11.00 23.62
N SER A 549 34.90 11.09 22.96
CA SER A 549 36.21 10.99 23.60
C SER A 549 36.91 12.34 23.78
N ILE A 550 36.53 13.35 22.98
CA ILE A 550 37.18 14.66 22.90
C ILE A 550 36.14 15.78 23.05
N VAL A 551 35.07 15.77 22.25
CA VAL A 551 34.06 16.85 22.20
C VAL A 551 32.65 16.32 21.97
N ASN A 552 31.64 17.01 22.49
CA ASN A 552 30.24 16.62 22.27
C ASN A 552 29.74 16.81 20.82
N THR A 553 30.49 17.47 19.95
CA THR A 553 30.18 17.57 18.51
C THR A 553 30.68 16.38 17.70
N GLU A 554 31.24 15.35 18.33
CA GLU A 554 31.54 14.08 17.67
C GLU A 554 30.27 13.45 17.09
N VAL A 555 30.42 12.86 15.90
CA VAL A 555 29.33 12.33 15.08
C VAL A 555 29.16 10.84 15.33
N LEU A 556 27.92 10.40 15.52
CA LEU A 556 27.56 8.98 15.51
C LEU A 556 27.67 8.46 14.07
N ARG A 557 28.54 7.46 13.85
CA ARG A 557 28.84 6.95 12.52
C ARG A 557 27.76 5.95 12.06
N PRO A 558 27.27 6.05 10.81
CA PRO A 558 26.35 5.06 10.25
C PRO A 558 26.92 3.64 10.33
N GLY A 559 26.09 2.68 10.74
CA GLY A 559 26.46 1.27 10.86
C GLY A 559 27.14 0.89 12.18
N ILE A 560 27.51 1.86 13.03
CA ILE A 560 28.05 1.60 14.37
C ILE A 560 26.93 1.65 15.41
N GLY A 561 26.97 0.72 16.36
CA GLY A 561 26.12 0.76 17.54
C GLY A 561 26.86 1.42 18.70
N TYR A 562 26.13 2.18 19.49
CA TYR A 562 26.63 2.88 20.68
C TYR A 562 25.84 2.45 21.89
N THR A 563 26.49 2.44 23.05
CA THR A 563 25.82 2.15 24.32
C THR A 563 25.73 3.44 25.12
N ILE A 564 24.53 3.85 25.52
CA ILE A 564 24.28 5.07 26.29
C ILE A 564 23.58 4.75 27.61
N PHE A 565 24.05 5.34 28.70
CA PHE A 565 23.45 5.22 30.02
C PHE A 565 22.35 6.25 30.20
N VAL A 566 21.12 5.78 30.09
CA VAL A 566 19.91 6.57 30.22
C VAL A 566 19.53 6.68 31.69
N ARG A 567 19.35 7.92 32.15
CA ARG A 567 18.97 8.22 33.54
C ARG A 567 17.48 8.55 33.61
N GLY A 568 16.63 7.54 33.35
CA GLY A 568 15.20 7.73 33.10
C GLY A 568 14.46 8.51 34.19
N ASN A 569 14.87 8.39 35.45
CA ASN A 569 14.27 9.13 36.56
C ASN A 569 14.53 10.64 36.57
N TYR A 570 15.33 11.16 35.62
CA TYR A 570 15.57 12.59 35.44
C TYR A 570 15.19 13.09 34.04
N LEU A 571 14.68 12.21 33.18
CA LEU A 571 14.22 12.62 31.87
C LEU A 571 12.81 13.20 31.97
N THR A 572 12.56 14.28 31.24
CA THR A 572 11.23 14.88 31.09
C THR A 572 10.42 14.21 29.99
N SER A 573 11.06 13.43 29.12
CA SER A 573 10.48 12.71 27.99
C SER A 573 11.11 11.32 27.83
N PRO A 574 10.33 10.28 27.49
CA PRO A 574 10.84 8.98 27.04
C PRO A 574 11.35 8.99 25.59
N VAL A 575 11.22 10.11 24.87
CA VAL A 575 11.62 10.23 23.47
C VAL A 575 12.91 11.04 23.39
N TRP A 576 13.87 10.52 22.63
CA TRP A 576 15.02 11.27 22.13
C TRP A 576 14.96 11.34 20.61
N ASP A 577 15.70 12.26 20.02
CA ASP A 577 15.82 12.34 18.58
C ASP A 577 17.23 12.67 18.13
N ILE A 578 17.43 12.53 16.83
CA ILE A 578 18.66 12.91 16.16
C ILE A 578 18.30 13.44 14.78
N ARG A 579 18.90 14.59 14.44
CA ARG A 579 18.66 15.33 13.21
C ARG A 579 19.89 15.31 12.32
N GLY A 580 19.67 15.01 11.05
CA GLY A 580 20.71 15.01 10.03
C GLY A 580 20.19 14.51 8.69
N VAL A 581 21.06 14.46 7.68
CA VAL A 581 20.69 13.89 6.38
C VAL A 581 20.37 12.41 6.55
N ALA A 582 19.24 11.93 6.02
CA ALA A 582 18.88 10.52 6.13
C ALA A 582 20.01 9.61 5.61
N ASN A 583 20.30 8.54 6.35
CA ASN A 583 21.12 7.46 5.79
C ASN A 583 20.31 6.72 4.72
N GLN A 584 20.89 6.61 3.53
CA GLN A 584 20.23 6.06 2.36
C GLN A 584 21.26 5.44 1.40
N GLY A 585 20.80 4.54 0.54
CA GLY A 585 21.65 3.80 -0.38
C GLY A 585 22.35 2.62 0.30
N ASN A 586 23.46 2.15 -0.26
CA ASN A 586 24.22 1.02 0.29
C ASN A 586 25.13 1.48 1.42
N ILE A 587 25.18 0.71 2.51
CA ILE A 587 25.97 1.04 3.71
C ILE A 587 26.90 -0.13 4.06
N SER A 588 28.18 0.17 4.25
CA SER A 588 29.18 -0.79 4.74
C SER A 588 29.35 -0.61 6.24
N PHE A 589 29.43 -1.73 6.97
CA PHE A 589 29.59 -1.76 8.42
C PHE A 589 31.07 -1.94 8.77
N PRO A 590 31.61 -1.16 9.73
CA PRO A 590 33.03 -1.21 10.08
C PRO A 590 33.31 -2.34 11.08
N VAL A 591 33.14 -3.59 10.64
CA VAL A 591 33.38 -4.79 11.45
C VAL A 591 34.82 -5.30 11.32
N THR A 592 35.38 -5.85 12.40
CA THR A 592 36.72 -6.44 12.44
C THR A 592 36.72 -7.82 13.11
N PHE A 593 37.85 -8.51 13.00
CA PHE A 593 38.13 -9.74 13.72
C PHE A 593 39.57 -9.75 14.24
N THR A 594 39.69 -9.97 15.54
CA THR A 594 40.93 -10.03 16.30
C THR A 594 40.88 -11.28 17.19
N SER A 595 41.88 -12.15 17.06
CA SER A 595 41.97 -13.37 17.86
C SER A 595 42.72 -13.10 19.16
N SER A 596 42.04 -13.15 20.31
CA SER A 596 42.66 -13.18 21.65
C SER A 596 43.19 -14.56 22.02
N GLY A 597 42.80 -15.61 21.26
CA GLY A 597 43.08 -17.01 21.59
C GLY A 597 42.01 -17.66 22.46
N ASN A 598 40.96 -16.90 22.82
CA ASN A 598 39.74 -17.40 23.42
C ASN A 598 38.55 -17.01 22.52
N ILE A 599 38.02 -17.97 21.77
CA ILE A 599 36.93 -17.76 20.80
C ILE A 599 35.65 -17.17 21.40
N ALA A 600 35.45 -17.28 22.72
CA ALA A 600 34.31 -16.67 23.40
C ALA A 600 34.39 -15.13 23.40
N ASN A 601 35.59 -14.56 23.31
CA ASN A 601 35.86 -13.12 23.36
C ASN A 601 36.11 -12.52 21.97
N ASP A 602 36.38 -13.33 20.96
CA ASP A 602 36.87 -12.89 19.65
C ASP A 602 35.72 -12.55 18.68
N GLY A 603 35.91 -11.51 17.86
CA GLY A 603 35.04 -11.21 16.72
C GLY A 603 33.73 -10.47 17.05
N TRP A 604 33.48 -10.09 18.29
CA TRP A 604 32.25 -9.36 18.66
C TRP A 604 32.28 -7.93 18.16
N ASN A 605 31.26 -7.51 17.41
CA ASN A 605 31.15 -6.15 16.90
C ASN A 605 29.78 -5.56 17.25
N LEU A 606 29.76 -4.39 17.88
CA LEU A 606 28.53 -3.64 18.12
C LEU A 606 28.22 -2.76 16.90
N VAL A 607 27.24 -3.18 16.11
CA VAL A 607 26.76 -2.48 14.93
C VAL A 607 25.40 -1.84 15.21
N GLY A 608 24.91 -1.04 14.28
CA GLY A 608 23.66 -0.31 14.45
C GLY A 608 22.80 -0.33 13.21
N ASN A 609 21.47 -0.35 13.37
CA ASN A 609 20.57 -0.11 12.25
C ASN A 609 20.87 1.28 11.68
N PRO A 610 21.42 1.36 10.45
CA PRO A 610 21.86 2.63 9.93
C PRO A 610 20.73 3.40 9.26
N TYR A 611 19.57 2.81 9.01
CA TYR A 611 18.51 3.45 8.22
C TYR A 611 17.43 4.08 9.10
N PRO A 612 16.76 5.17 8.65
CA PRO A 612 15.56 5.71 9.27
C PRO A 612 14.34 4.83 8.93
N SER A 613 14.45 3.54 9.20
CA SER A 613 13.48 2.50 8.88
C SER A 613 13.78 1.26 9.69
N VAL A 614 12.75 0.48 10.01
CA VAL A 614 12.95 -0.90 10.47
C VAL A 614 13.73 -1.67 9.40
N ILE A 615 14.68 -2.49 9.81
CA ILE A 615 15.42 -3.38 8.90
C ILE A 615 15.15 -4.84 9.20
N ASP A 616 15.25 -5.67 8.17
CA ASP A 616 15.02 -7.10 8.23
C ASP A 616 16.33 -7.88 8.05
N TRP A 617 16.77 -8.58 9.10
CA TRP A 617 17.97 -9.39 9.11
C TRP A 617 18.00 -10.50 8.05
N ASN A 618 16.82 -10.99 7.65
CA ASN A 618 16.70 -12.08 6.69
C ASN A 618 16.54 -11.59 5.24
N ALA A 619 16.53 -10.28 5.00
CA ALA A 619 16.40 -9.73 3.66
C ALA A 619 17.59 -10.11 2.77
N ALA A 620 17.35 -10.30 1.47
CA ALA A 620 18.41 -10.65 0.52
C ALA A 620 19.44 -9.51 0.28
N GLY A 621 19.16 -8.31 0.79
CA GLY A 621 20.01 -7.12 0.62
C GLY A 621 21.29 -7.09 1.46
N TRP A 622 21.56 -8.12 2.26
CA TRP A 622 22.76 -8.23 3.11
C TRP A 622 23.93 -8.95 2.40
N THR A 623 25.14 -8.46 2.62
CA THR A 623 26.40 -9.21 2.41
C THR A 623 26.97 -9.57 3.78
N LYS A 624 27.15 -10.87 4.08
CA LYS A 624 27.57 -11.39 5.40
C LYS A 624 28.77 -12.35 5.31
N THR A 625 29.84 -11.93 4.65
CA THR A 625 31.03 -12.80 4.50
C THR A 625 31.81 -12.83 5.81
N ASN A 626 32.05 -14.04 6.34
CA ASN A 626 32.71 -14.27 7.64
C ASN A 626 32.01 -13.56 8.81
N ILE A 627 30.67 -13.52 8.76
CA ILE A 627 29.80 -13.03 9.82
C ILE A 627 28.84 -14.17 10.20
N ASP A 628 28.71 -14.45 11.50
CA ASP A 628 27.75 -15.42 12.01
C ASP A 628 26.32 -15.00 11.64
N GLY A 629 25.44 -16.00 11.42
CA GLY A 629 24.05 -15.78 11.04
C GLY A 629 23.18 -15.17 12.13
N THR A 630 23.71 -15.03 13.34
CA THR A 630 22.98 -14.65 14.55
C THR A 630 23.25 -13.20 14.95
N ILE A 631 22.18 -12.46 15.24
CA ILE A 631 22.24 -11.14 15.89
C ILE A 631 21.86 -11.24 17.36
N TYR A 632 22.43 -10.35 18.17
CA TYR A 632 22.15 -10.28 19.61
C TYR A 632 21.83 -8.84 19.97
N ILE A 633 20.68 -8.61 20.59
CA ILE A 633 20.25 -7.29 21.00
C ILE A 633 20.16 -7.32 22.53
N PRO A 634 20.91 -6.47 23.27
CA PRO A 634 20.93 -6.56 24.72
C PRO A 634 19.69 -5.91 25.36
N ASP A 635 19.00 -6.66 26.21
CA ASP A 635 17.83 -6.25 27.01
C ASP A 635 18.27 -6.01 28.45
N ASN A 636 18.41 -4.73 28.82
CA ASN A 636 18.76 -4.30 30.18
C ASN A 636 17.53 -3.98 31.05
N GLY A 637 16.30 -4.27 30.59
CA GLY A 637 15.06 -3.92 31.30
C GLY A 637 14.92 -4.61 32.66
N GLY A 638 15.58 -5.76 32.82
CA GLY A 638 15.63 -6.54 34.06
C GLY A 638 16.65 -6.04 35.09
N ILE A 639 16.80 -6.79 36.20
CA ILE A 639 17.82 -6.51 37.23
C ILE A 639 19.23 -6.81 36.70
N GLU A 640 19.37 -7.82 35.84
CA GLU A 640 20.62 -8.12 35.13
C GLU A 640 20.38 -8.11 33.63
N LEU A 641 21.45 -7.87 32.88
CA LEU A 641 21.48 -7.91 31.42
C LEU A 641 21.07 -9.30 30.88
N GLN A 642 20.17 -9.29 29.91
CA GLN A 642 19.78 -10.44 29.08
C GLN A 642 20.04 -10.12 27.60
N TYR A 643 20.13 -11.13 26.75
CA TYR A 643 20.28 -10.92 25.30
C TYR A 643 19.11 -11.54 24.53
N ALA A 644 18.45 -10.72 23.72
CA ALA A 644 17.51 -11.14 22.71
C ALA A 644 18.27 -11.53 21.44
N SER A 645 18.32 -12.82 21.11
CA SER A 645 19.07 -13.32 19.97
C SER A 645 18.15 -13.77 18.85
N TRP A 646 18.57 -13.60 17.60
CA TRP A 646 17.89 -14.12 16.40
C TRP A 646 18.89 -14.79 15.46
N ASN A 647 18.71 -16.08 15.19
CA ASN A 647 19.65 -16.91 14.42
C ASN A 647 19.39 -16.94 12.89
N GLY A 648 18.53 -16.06 12.38
CA GLY A 648 18.05 -16.11 10.99
C GLY A 648 16.74 -16.88 10.79
N THR A 649 16.25 -17.61 11.79
CA THR A 649 14.95 -18.31 11.70
C THR A 649 14.12 -18.26 12.97
N LEU A 650 14.79 -18.16 14.12
CA LEU A 650 14.21 -18.24 15.45
C LEU A 650 14.90 -17.24 16.37
N GLY A 651 14.14 -16.71 17.34
CA GLY A 651 14.70 -15.91 18.42
C GLY A 651 14.39 -16.39 19.84
N VAL A 652 15.28 -16.01 20.76
CA VAL A 652 15.16 -16.23 22.22
C VAL A 652 15.12 -14.91 22.95
N ASN A 653 14.55 -14.90 24.16
CA ASN A 653 14.31 -13.67 24.94
C ASN A 653 13.58 -12.57 24.14
N GLY A 654 12.81 -12.96 23.12
CA GLY A 654 12.13 -12.06 22.19
C GLY A 654 13.00 -11.47 21.08
N GLY A 655 14.10 -12.10 20.71
CA GLY A 655 14.80 -11.76 19.47
C GLY A 655 13.87 -11.94 18.25
N SER A 656 14.03 -11.06 17.27
CA SER A 656 13.27 -11.05 16.01
C SER A 656 14.21 -10.75 14.85
N ARG A 657 13.79 -11.11 13.62
CA ARG A 657 14.47 -10.67 12.39
C ARG A 657 14.40 -9.15 12.18
N TYR A 658 13.40 -8.48 12.76
CA TYR A 658 13.23 -7.03 12.61
C TYR A 658 14.02 -6.27 13.67
N ILE A 659 14.84 -5.33 13.22
CA ILE A 659 15.66 -4.46 14.05
C ILE A 659 15.11 -3.04 13.89
N ALA A 660 14.69 -2.44 15.01
CA ALA A 660 14.05 -1.13 15.02
C ALA A 660 14.97 -0.01 14.50
N THR A 661 14.39 1.09 14.02
CA THR A 661 15.12 2.32 13.69
C THR A 661 15.96 2.76 14.89
N ALA A 662 17.20 3.21 14.65
CA ALA A 662 18.13 3.68 15.68
C ALA A 662 18.50 2.64 16.77
N GLN A 663 18.29 1.33 16.54
CA GLN A 663 18.68 0.26 17.45
C GLN A 663 20.12 -0.23 17.18
N GLY A 664 20.93 -0.32 18.25
CA GLY A 664 22.21 -1.03 18.24
C GLY A 664 22.04 -2.54 18.45
N PHE A 665 22.83 -3.37 17.77
CA PHE A 665 22.82 -4.83 17.87
C PHE A 665 24.22 -5.42 17.64
N TRP A 666 24.46 -6.60 18.17
CA TRP A 666 25.73 -7.30 18.05
C TRP A 666 25.72 -8.29 16.90
N VAL A 667 26.86 -8.38 16.22
CA VAL A 667 27.21 -9.45 15.29
C VAL A 667 28.56 -10.04 15.70
N LYS A 668 28.84 -11.26 15.25
CA LYS A 668 30.14 -11.91 15.45
C LYS A 668 30.83 -12.17 14.11
N ALA A 669 32.05 -11.69 13.96
CA ALA A 669 32.93 -12.00 12.84
C ALA A 669 33.72 -13.29 13.13
N THR A 670 33.97 -14.09 12.10
CA THR A 670 34.66 -15.38 12.24
C THR A 670 36.06 -15.41 11.63
N ALA A 671 36.38 -14.42 10.80
CA ALA A 671 37.67 -14.19 10.15
C ALA A 671 37.64 -12.76 9.56
N SER A 672 38.40 -12.47 8.50
CA SER A 672 38.37 -11.16 7.80
C SER A 672 36.97 -10.86 7.25
N PRO A 673 36.16 -9.99 7.89
CA PRO A 673 34.75 -9.88 7.60
C PRO A 673 34.46 -8.89 6.46
N VAL A 674 33.40 -9.17 5.69
CA VAL A 674 32.78 -8.18 4.78
C VAL A 674 31.30 -8.13 5.11
N PHE A 675 30.88 -6.99 5.66
CA PHE A 675 29.51 -6.78 6.12
C PHE A 675 28.95 -5.49 5.54
N SER A 676 27.90 -5.61 4.72
CA SER A 676 27.23 -4.47 4.08
C SER A 676 25.75 -4.74 3.83
N ALA A 677 25.00 -3.66 3.65
CA ALA A 677 23.57 -3.66 3.36
C ALA A 677 23.25 -2.79 2.15
N THR A 678 22.17 -3.15 1.45
CA THR A 678 21.52 -2.33 0.43
C THR A 678 20.17 -1.81 0.95
N GLU A 679 19.57 -0.84 0.25
CA GLU A 679 18.21 -0.34 0.53
C GLU A 679 17.14 -1.45 0.65
N ALA A 680 17.37 -2.62 0.03
CA ALA A 680 16.45 -3.75 0.05
C ALA A 680 16.29 -4.43 1.42
N ILE A 681 17.09 -4.06 2.43
CA ILE A 681 16.91 -4.56 3.80
C ILE A 681 15.85 -3.79 4.60
N LYS A 682 15.42 -2.62 4.13
CA LYS A 682 14.37 -1.83 4.80
C LYS A 682 13.05 -2.60 4.76
N ALA A 683 12.38 -2.64 5.90
CA ALA A 683 11.09 -3.28 6.10
C ALA A 683 10.11 -2.26 6.70
N ALA A 684 9.99 -1.11 6.05
CA ALA A 684 9.13 -0.02 6.49
C ALA A 684 7.69 -0.50 6.73
N GLY A 685 7.08 -0.05 7.83
CA GLY A 685 5.72 -0.42 8.23
C GLY A 685 5.61 -1.77 8.93
N GLN A 686 6.70 -2.53 9.05
CA GLN A 686 6.72 -3.72 9.91
C GLN A 686 6.81 -3.31 11.39
N THR A 687 6.11 -4.06 12.23
CA THR A 687 6.26 -3.95 13.68
C THR A 687 7.64 -4.48 14.07
N ALA A 688 8.55 -3.57 14.40
CA ALA A 688 9.72 -3.89 15.19
C ALA A 688 9.47 -3.36 16.58
N VAL A 689 9.33 -4.27 17.54
CA VAL A 689 9.37 -3.84 18.92
C VAL A 689 10.81 -3.44 19.19
N PHE A 690 11.00 -2.42 20.03
CA PHE A 690 12.21 -2.37 20.84
C PHE A 690 12.13 -3.59 21.78
N PHE A 691 12.42 -4.78 21.22
CA PHE A 691 12.33 -6.17 21.72
C PHE A 691 10.95 -6.90 21.70
N ARG A 692 10.91 -8.11 21.07
CA ARG A 692 9.92 -9.23 21.09
C ARG A 692 8.87 -9.30 19.96
N THR A 693 8.81 -10.29 19.03
CA THR A 693 8.38 -11.71 19.22
C THR A 693 8.35 -12.49 17.87
N ALA A 694 8.31 -13.84 17.91
CA ALA A 694 7.41 -14.75 17.15
C ALA A 694 7.53 -16.22 17.67
N SER A 695 6.51 -17.06 17.50
CA SER A 695 6.47 -18.48 17.92
C SER A 695 6.60 -19.46 16.74
N LEU A 696 7.31 -20.59 16.93
CA LEU A 696 7.62 -21.62 15.92
C LEU A 696 7.23 -23.05 16.35
N GLU A 697 7.31 -23.99 15.41
CA GLU A 697 7.11 -25.44 15.54
C GLU A 697 8.39 -26.19 15.99
N ASN A 698 8.27 -27.42 16.53
CA ASN A 698 9.35 -28.32 17.02
C ASN A 698 10.42 -27.65 17.92
N LEU A 699 9.96 -26.88 18.90
CA LEU A 699 10.76 -26.03 19.76
C LEU A 699 10.50 -26.33 21.23
N LEU A 700 11.56 -26.60 21.98
CA LEU A 700 11.52 -26.68 23.43
C LEU A 700 12.17 -25.44 24.02
N ARG A 701 11.41 -24.71 24.83
CA ARG A 701 11.89 -23.54 25.56
C ARG A 701 12.03 -23.89 27.04
N ILE A 702 13.19 -23.59 27.61
CA ILE A 702 13.52 -23.88 29.00
C ILE A 702 13.97 -22.60 29.67
N ARG A 703 13.27 -22.21 30.73
CA ARG A 703 13.57 -21.00 31.50
C ARG A 703 13.94 -21.35 32.93
N LEU A 704 15.09 -20.85 33.39
CA LEU A 704 15.50 -20.86 34.79
C LEU A 704 15.03 -19.58 35.48
N SER A 705 14.46 -19.67 36.67
CA SER A 705 13.99 -18.52 37.46
C SER A 705 14.25 -18.75 38.95
N ASN A 706 14.63 -17.70 39.67
CA ASN A 706 14.62 -17.68 41.14
C ASN A 706 13.50 -16.77 41.71
N GLY A 707 12.59 -16.28 40.85
CA GLY A 707 11.52 -15.35 41.19
C GLY A 707 11.88 -13.86 41.02
N SER A 708 13.17 -13.51 40.98
CA SER A 708 13.64 -12.12 40.79
C SER A 708 14.47 -11.95 39.52
N PHE A 709 15.16 -13.00 39.11
CA PHE A 709 15.98 -13.08 37.90
C PHE A 709 15.57 -14.31 37.09
N GLU A 710 15.64 -14.21 35.76
CA GLU A 710 15.33 -15.31 34.84
C GLU A 710 16.40 -15.41 33.76
N ASP A 711 16.58 -16.60 33.20
CA ASP A 711 17.39 -16.84 32.01
C ASP A 711 16.81 -18.00 31.21
N GLU A 712 17.12 -18.09 29.92
CA GLU A 712 16.48 -19.03 29.01
C GLU A 712 17.47 -19.66 28.03
N THR A 713 17.23 -20.91 27.70
CA THR A 713 17.82 -21.59 26.54
C THR A 713 16.73 -22.29 25.73
N VAL A 714 16.97 -22.46 24.43
CA VAL A 714 16.05 -23.12 23.51
C VAL A 714 16.74 -24.24 22.76
N ILE A 715 16.02 -25.35 22.62
CA ILE A 715 16.36 -26.46 21.72
C ILE A 715 15.36 -26.42 20.56
N HIS A 716 15.86 -26.35 19.33
CA HIS A 716 15.01 -26.27 18.14
C HIS A 716 15.42 -27.32 17.10
N PHE A 717 14.47 -28.11 16.61
CA PHE A 717 14.77 -29.16 15.63
C PHE A 717 14.50 -28.66 14.21
N ARG A 718 15.54 -28.70 13.35
CA ARG A 718 15.50 -28.23 11.96
C ARG A 718 16.38 -29.10 11.05
N GLU A 719 16.03 -29.17 9.77
CA GLU A 719 16.65 -30.09 8.81
C GLU A 719 18.10 -29.70 8.44
N ASP A 720 18.43 -28.42 8.51
CA ASP A 720 19.74 -27.88 8.16
C ASP A 720 20.70 -27.72 9.35
N ALA A 721 20.37 -28.24 10.53
CA ALA A 721 21.25 -28.22 11.70
C ALA A 721 21.95 -29.57 11.94
N THR A 722 23.09 -29.51 12.62
CA THR A 722 23.93 -30.63 13.04
C THR A 722 23.90 -30.77 14.58
N THR A 723 24.57 -31.78 15.14
CA THR A 723 24.73 -31.92 16.60
C THR A 723 25.91 -31.12 17.16
N GLU A 724 26.69 -30.51 16.29
CA GLU A 724 27.79 -29.59 16.65
C GLU A 724 27.33 -28.14 16.49
N PHE A 725 28.17 -27.16 16.85
CA PHE A 725 27.84 -25.75 16.66
C PHE A 725 27.73 -25.37 15.17
N ASP A 726 26.57 -24.88 14.76
CA ASP A 726 26.28 -24.34 13.43
C ASP A 726 26.19 -22.81 13.45
N SER A 727 27.13 -22.13 12.80
CA SER A 727 27.16 -20.65 12.77
C SER A 727 25.94 -19.98 12.13
N HIS A 728 25.12 -20.73 11.38
CA HIS A 728 23.89 -20.23 10.75
C HIS A 728 22.59 -20.61 11.52
N ALA A 729 22.69 -21.40 12.59
CA ALA A 729 21.53 -21.95 13.29
C ALA A 729 21.65 -21.86 14.82
N ASP A 730 22.85 -21.75 15.37
CA ASP A 730 23.06 -21.68 16.81
C ASP A 730 23.33 -20.26 17.30
N ALA A 731 23.11 -20.08 18.61
CA ALA A 731 23.47 -18.86 19.31
C ALA A 731 24.34 -19.20 20.51
N TRP A 732 25.54 -18.63 20.55
CA TRP A 732 26.44 -18.72 21.71
C TRP A 732 25.74 -18.19 22.97
N LYS A 733 25.97 -18.85 24.11
CA LYS A 733 25.55 -18.31 25.39
C LYS A 733 26.47 -17.16 25.78
N LEU A 734 25.94 -15.93 25.76
CA LEU A 734 26.57 -14.80 26.43
C LEU A 734 26.29 -14.86 27.94
N LYS A 735 27.32 -14.53 28.71
CA LYS A 735 27.26 -14.55 30.17
C LYS A 735 26.39 -13.40 30.68
N ASN A 736 25.34 -13.74 31.42
CA ASN A 736 24.52 -12.78 32.16
C ASN A 736 25.20 -12.37 33.47
N GLY A 737 24.84 -11.20 34.02
CA GLY A 737 25.34 -10.74 35.32
C GLY A 737 24.86 -11.56 36.52
N GLY A 738 23.71 -12.25 36.38
CA GLY A 738 23.14 -13.13 37.39
C GLY A 738 23.59 -14.59 37.26
N PHE A 739 22.64 -15.50 37.06
CA PHE A 739 22.93 -16.90 36.73
C PHE A 739 22.79 -17.16 35.23
N ASN A 740 23.33 -18.28 34.79
CA ASN A 740 23.34 -18.68 33.38
C ASN A 740 22.69 -20.05 33.20
N LEU A 741 21.74 -20.13 32.27
CA LEU A 741 21.18 -21.36 31.73
C LEU A 741 21.63 -21.49 30.27
N SER A 742 22.21 -22.62 29.93
CA SER A 742 22.53 -22.96 28.54
C SER A 742 22.38 -24.45 28.29
N THR A 743 22.28 -24.85 27.04
CA THR A 743 22.53 -26.23 26.65
C THR A 743 24.03 -26.43 26.41
N VAL A 744 24.51 -27.65 26.60
CA VAL A 744 25.91 -28.01 26.39
C VAL A 744 26.04 -29.00 25.23
N THR A 745 26.90 -28.68 24.25
CA THR A 745 27.24 -29.59 23.16
C THR A 745 28.23 -30.67 23.62
N GLU A 746 28.43 -31.73 22.82
CA GLU A 746 29.43 -32.77 23.12
C GLU A 746 30.87 -32.22 23.20
N LYS A 747 31.15 -31.10 22.52
CA LYS A 747 32.43 -30.39 22.57
C LYS A 747 32.54 -29.41 23.74
N ASN A 748 31.60 -29.45 24.68
CA ASN A 748 31.57 -28.58 25.85
C ASN A 748 31.35 -27.10 25.45
N GLU A 749 30.55 -26.82 24.42
CA GLU A 749 30.16 -25.46 24.02
C GLU A 749 28.82 -25.10 24.67
N ARG A 750 28.66 -23.85 25.11
CA ARG A 750 27.45 -23.38 25.80
C ARG A 750 26.59 -22.53 24.88
N LEU A 751 25.34 -22.93 24.66
CA LEU A 751 24.45 -22.33 23.68
C LEU A 751 23.15 -21.79 24.31
N ALA A 752 22.74 -20.60 23.89
CA ALA A 752 21.44 -20.01 24.20
C ALA A 752 20.34 -20.50 23.23
N ILE A 753 20.72 -20.74 21.97
CA ILE A 753 19.92 -21.50 20.99
C ILE A 753 20.78 -22.65 20.51
N ASN A 754 20.28 -23.86 20.72
CA ASN A 754 20.85 -25.09 20.20
C ASN A 754 19.89 -25.69 19.19
N SER A 755 20.21 -25.50 17.92
CA SER A 755 19.52 -26.11 16.80
C SER A 755 20.06 -27.52 16.61
N MET A 756 19.15 -28.48 16.52
CA MET A 756 19.46 -29.90 16.38
C MET A 756 18.89 -30.42 15.06
N PRO A 757 19.46 -31.50 14.47
CA PRO A 757 18.90 -32.14 13.29
C PRO A 757 17.49 -32.66 13.59
N THR A 758 16.64 -32.77 12.57
CA THR A 758 15.25 -33.27 12.69
C THR A 758 15.12 -34.46 13.65
N LEU A 759 14.26 -34.30 14.67
CA LEU A 759 14.05 -35.30 15.71
C LEU A 759 13.46 -36.59 15.12
N SER A 760 14.28 -37.65 15.02
CA SER A 760 13.89 -38.93 14.41
C SER A 760 13.64 -40.04 15.45
N CYS A 761 14.51 -40.20 16.45
CA CYS A 761 14.48 -41.36 17.36
C CYS A 761 14.80 -41.05 18.83
N GLY A 762 14.86 -39.75 19.14
CA GLY A 762 15.14 -39.20 20.45
C GLY A 762 16.54 -38.60 20.58
N THR A 763 16.71 -37.62 21.46
CA THR A 763 17.98 -36.94 21.76
C THR A 763 18.12 -36.64 23.24
N GLN A 764 19.36 -36.50 23.71
CA GLN A 764 19.70 -36.12 25.07
C GLN A 764 20.57 -34.86 25.05
N ILE A 765 20.17 -33.85 25.81
CA ILE A 765 20.86 -32.56 25.84
C ILE A 765 21.07 -32.16 27.30
N ASN A 766 22.32 -31.92 27.67
CA ASN A 766 22.66 -31.46 29.01
C ASN A 766 22.37 -29.97 29.15
N LEU A 767 21.91 -29.57 30.33
CA LEU A 767 21.73 -28.17 30.71
C LEU A 767 22.83 -27.78 31.69
N ASP A 768 23.48 -26.65 31.43
CA ASP A 768 24.38 -26.00 32.37
C ASP A 768 23.61 -24.94 33.17
N VAL A 769 23.59 -25.10 34.50
CA VAL A 769 23.07 -24.11 35.45
C VAL A 769 24.28 -23.51 36.18
N ALA A 770 24.81 -22.43 35.63
CA ALA A 770 26.05 -21.79 36.08
C ALA A 770 25.80 -20.51 36.88
N ASP A 771 26.81 -20.09 37.64
CA ASP A 771 26.86 -18.84 38.42
C ASP A 771 25.73 -18.66 39.47
N THR A 772 25.08 -19.76 39.88
CA THR A 772 24.03 -19.75 40.91
C THR A 772 24.58 -19.79 42.34
N LYS A 773 23.84 -19.14 43.26
CA LYS A 773 24.04 -19.21 44.72
C LYS A 773 23.10 -20.26 45.33
N PRO A 774 23.36 -20.78 46.56
CA PRO A 774 22.41 -21.64 47.25
C PRO A 774 21.04 -20.96 47.39
N GLY A 775 19.96 -21.68 47.09
CA GLY A 775 18.63 -21.09 47.01
C GLY A 775 17.60 -21.98 46.32
N SER A 776 16.38 -21.44 46.14
CA SER A 776 15.28 -22.11 45.44
C SER A 776 15.16 -21.59 44.02
N TYR A 777 15.01 -22.50 43.07
CA TYR A 777 14.98 -22.24 41.64
C TYR A 777 13.86 -23.03 40.95
N LYS A 778 13.49 -22.60 39.74
CA LYS A 778 12.48 -23.24 38.90
C LYS A 778 12.97 -23.36 37.47
N LEU A 779 12.82 -24.53 36.87
CA LEU A 779 12.87 -24.71 35.42
C LEU A 779 11.44 -24.74 34.87
N LYS A 780 11.07 -23.77 34.02
CA LYS A 780 9.82 -23.78 33.26
C LYS A 780 10.10 -24.31 31.85
N PHE A 781 9.37 -25.34 31.45
CA PHE A 781 9.37 -25.88 30.10
C PHE A 781 8.11 -25.39 29.38
N SER A 782 8.26 -24.81 28.20
CA SER A 782 7.15 -24.29 27.39
C SER A 782 7.34 -24.61 25.91
N ASN A 783 6.33 -24.28 25.10
CA ASN A 783 6.27 -24.56 23.66
C ASN A 783 6.28 -26.04 23.30
N LEU A 784 6.01 -26.94 24.25
CA LEU A 784 5.91 -28.38 24.01
C LEU A 784 4.82 -28.78 22.99
N GLY A 785 3.77 -27.98 22.86
CA GLY A 785 2.74 -28.18 21.82
C GLY A 785 3.20 -27.90 20.38
N SER A 786 4.43 -27.41 20.21
CA SER A 786 5.05 -27.18 18.90
C SER A 786 5.58 -28.48 18.28
N PHE A 787 5.81 -29.53 19.08
CA PHE A 787 6.27 -30.83 18.61
C PHE A 787 5.11 -31.65 18.02
N GLN A 788 5.41 -32.48 17.02
CA GLN A 788 4.49 -33.52 16.53
C GLN A 788 4.01 -34.41 17.70
N THR A 789 2.76 -34.90 17.64
CA THR A 789 2.03 -35.53 18.77
C THR A 789 2.65 -36.82 19.33
N ASP A 790 3.70 -37.34 18.71
CA ASP A 790 4.40 -38.57 19.08
C ASP A 790 5.69 -38.34 19.90
N ALA A 791 6.14 -37.09 20.08
CA ALA A 791 7.30 -36.80 20.92
C ALA A 791 6.93 -36.77 22.42
N SER A 792 7.78 -37.35 23.26
CA SER A 792 7.68 -37.32 24.72
C SER A 792 8.93 -36.68 25.33
N LEU A 793 8.75 -35.90 26.40
CA LEU A 793 9.84 -35.17 27.06
C LEU A 793 10.00 -35.65 28.51
N ARG A 794 11.24 -35.83 28.95
CA ARG A 794 11.58 -36.07 30.36
C ARG A 794 12.84 -35.30 30.77
N LEU A 795 12.86 -34.83 32.01
CA LEU A 795 14.03 -34.23 32.65
C LEU A 795 14.65 -35.26 33.60
N ILE A 796 15.96 -35.47 33.51
CA ILE A 796 16.72 -36.26 34.47
C ILE A 796 17.47 -35.29 35.39
N ASP A 797 17.22 -35.38 36.70
CA ASP A 797 17.98 -34.69 37.75
C ASP A 797 18.93 -35.72 38.40
N HIS A 798 20.19 -35.71 37.99
CA HIS A 798 21.22 -36.66 38.44
C HIS A 798 21.60 -36.44 39.92
N TYR A 799 21.42 -35.22 40.44
CA TYR A 799 21.72 -34.92 41.84
C TYR A 799 20.69 -35.56 42.78
N LEU A 800 19.41 -35.53 42.40
CA LEU A 800 18.33 -36.17 43.16
C LEU A 800 18.06 -37.62 42.72
N ASN A 801 18.72 -38.07 41.64
CA ASN A 801 18.49 -39.36 40.97
C ASN A 801 17.01 -39.58 40.61
N GLN A 802 16.40 -38.59 39.95
CA GLN A 802 14.99 -38.59 39.57
C GLN A 802 14.81 -38.38 38.06
N THR A 803 13.79 -39.02 37.51
CA THR A 803 13.31 -38.79 36.14
C THR A 803 11.90 -38.22 36.19
N ILE A 804 11.74 -37.03 35.64
CA ILE A 804 10.51 -36.25 35.69
C ILE A 804 9.89 -36.18 34.29
N PRO A 805 8.69 -36.74 34.05
CA PRO A 805 7.99 -36.55 32.79
C PRO A 805 7.57 -35.08 32.65
N VAL A 806 7.73 -34.52 31.46
CA VAL A 806 7.42 -33.11 31.16
C VAL A 806 6.35 -33.07 30.07
N SER A 807 5.21 -32.46 30.36
CA SER A 807 4.07 -32.37 29.42
C SER A 807 3.34 -31.04 29.55
N GLY A 808 2.87 -30.47 28.43
CA GLY A 808 2.21 -29.16 28.42
C GLY A 808 3.16 -28.04 28.83
N GLU A 809 2.66 -26.97 29.45
CA GLU A 809 3.54 -26.09 30.22
C GLU A 809 3.84 -26.75 31.57
N TYR A 810 5.12 -26.96 31.88
CA TYR A 810 5.53 -27.66 33.09
C TYR A 810 6.58 -26.87 33.86
N ILE A 811 6.48 -26.89 35.20
CA ILE A 811 7.42 -26.19 36.09
C ILE A 811 8.02 -27.20 37.07
N TYR A 812 9.33 -27.35 37.01
CA TYR A 812 10.10 -28.15 37.97
C TYR A 812 10.77 -27.23 39.00
N SER A 813 10.44 -27.38 40.28
CA SER A 813 11.06 -26.61 41.37
C SER A 813 12.15 -27.41 42.04
N PHE A 814 13.30 -26.79 42.31
CA PHE A 814 14.45 -27.46 42.90
C PHE A 814 15.27 -26.49 43.77
N SER A 815 16.17 -27.04 44.59
CA SER A 815 17.11 -26.25 45.39
C SER A 815 18.55 -26.46 44.90
N ILE A 816 19.33 -25.39 44.98
CA ILE A 816 20.79 -25.40 44.85
C ILE A 816 21.36 -25.26 46.25
N THR A 817 22.36 -26.07 46.56
CA THR A 817 23.01 -26.14 47.87
C THR A 817 24.49 -25.80 47.74
N ASP A 818 25.27 -25.92 48.81
CA ASP A 818 26.72 -25.78 48.75
C ASP A 818 27.42 -26.96 48.05
N ALA A 819 26.71 -28.08 47.80
CA ALA A 819 27.25 -29.21 47.04
C ALA A 819 27.48 -28.82 45.56
N PRO A 820 28.69 -28.99 45.01
CA PRO A 820 29.00 -28.65 43.61
C PRO A 820 28.07 -29.32 42.60
N GLU A 821 27.67 -30.56 42.86
CA GLU A 821 26.81 -31.39 42.00
C GLU A 821 25.35 -30.92 41.99
N SER A 822 24.98 -30.00 42.89
CA SER A 822 23.64 -29.40 42.90
C SER A 822 23.46 -28.31 41.83
N LYS A 823 24.47 -28.04 40.99
CA LYS A 823 24.43 -27.09 39.86
C LYS A 823 25.40 -27.53 38.75
N GLY A 824 25.56 -26.71 37.71
CA GLY A 824 26.46 -26.99 36.57
C GLY A 824 25.85 -27.91 35.51
N ASP A 825 26.70 -28.37 34.60
CA ASP A 825 26.35 -29.13 33.39
C ASP A 825 26.12 -30.63 33.59
N GLN A 826 26.39 -31.15 34.80
CA GLN A 826 26.22 -32.57 35.12
C GLN A 826 24.90 -32.89 35.82
N ARG A 827 24.15 -31.87 36.27
CA ARG A 827 22.94 -32.10 37.07
C ARG A 827 21.75 -32.48 36.22
N PHE A 828 21.51 -31.77 35.13
CA PHE A 828 20.25 -31.85 34.38
C PHE A 828 20.49 -32.34 32.95
N THR A 829 19.78 -33.40 32.57
CA THR A 829 19.71 -33.87 31.18
C THR A 829 18.26 -33.84 30.72
N VAL A 830 18.00 -33.18 29.60
CA VAL A 830 16.72 -33.20 28.92
C VAL A 830 16.75 -34.32 27.90
N VAL A 831 15.77 -35.22 27.97
CA VAL A 831 15.60 -36.31 27.01
C VAL A 831 14.29 -36.10 26.27
N ILE A 832 14.39 -35.96 24.95
CA ILE A 832 13.24 -35.84 24.06
C ILE A 832 13.20 -37.14 23.27
N ASP A 833 12.22 -37.99 23.48
CA ASP A 833 12.07 -39.24 22.73
C ASP A 833 10.98 -39.09 21.68
N LYS A 834 11.25 -39.60 20.48
CA LYS A 834 10.24 -39.78 19.44
C LYS A 834 10.33 -41.23 18.97
N PRO A 835 9.21 -41.97 18.86
CA PRO A 835 9.20 -43.28 18.23
C PRO A 835 9.80 -43.18 16.83
N ALA A 836 10.75 -44.06 16.51
CA ALA A 836 11.30 -44.14 15.16
C ALA A 836 10.15 -44.43 14.17
N PRO A 837 10.07 -43.71 13.03
CA PRO A 837 9.09 -44.02 12.00
C PRO A 837 9.36 -45.40 11.40
N ASP A 838 8.29 -46.12 11.07
CA ASP A 838 8.39 -47.42 10.38
C ASP A 838 8.92 -47.24 8.95
N VAL A 839 9.80 -48.15 8.51
CA VAL A 839 10.24 -48.21 7.11
C VAL A 839 9.14 -48.86 6.28
N VAL A 840 8.64 -48.13 5.29
CA VAL A 840 7.65 -48.68 4.35
C VAL A 840 8.34 -49.58 3.34
N ILE A 841 8.01 -50.87 3.37
CA ILE A 841 8.41 -51.83 2.34
C ILE A 841 7.32 -51.86 1.26
N THR A 842 7.70 -51.49 0.05
CA THR A 842 6.83 -51.58 -1.14
C THR A 842 7.12 -52.86 -1.91
N GLU A 843 6.09 -53.51 -2.44
CA GLU A 843 6.23 -54.71 -3.27
C GLU A 843 5.90 -54.34 -4.71
N SER A 844 6.82 -54.58 -5.63
CA SER A 844 6.62 -54.36 -7.07
C SER A 844 7.30 -55.46 -7.87
N ALA A 845 6.54 -56.09 -8.78
CA ALA A 845 7.03 -57.14 -9.67
C ALA A 845 7.83 -58.27 -8.98
N GLY A 846 7.47 -58.63 -7.74
CA GLY A 846 8.14 -59.68 -6.96
C GLY A 846 9.42 -59.24 -6.23
N SER A 847 9.72 -57.94 -6.18
CA SER A 847 10.81 -57.37 -5.39
C SER A 847 10.25 -56.49 -4.26
N LEU A 848 10.87 -56.56 -3.09
CA LEU A 848 10.62 -55.68 -1.95
C LEU A 848 11.59 -54.50 -2.02
N THR A 849 11.07 -53.28 -1.98
CA THR A 849 11.86 -52.05 -2.10
C THR A 849 11.60 -51.11 -0.93
N VAL A 850 12.64 -50.41 -0.51
CA VAL A 850 12.60 -49.33 0.49
C VAL A 850 13.20 -48.06 -0.08
N ASP A 851 12.69 -46.91 0.36
CA ASP A 851 13.15 -45.58 -0.09
C ASP A 851 14.36 -45.09 0.72
N TYR A 852 15.37 -45.95 0.83
CA TYR A 852 16.64 -45.66 1.52
C TYR A 852 17.78 -46.19 0.65
N THR A 853 18.94 -45.54 0.71
CA THR A 853 20.09 -45.88 -0.15
C THR A 853 21.29 -46.44 0.62
N GLN A 854 21.33 -46.28 1.95
CA GLN A 854 22.45 -46.66 2.81
C GLN A 854 21.97 -47.18 4.16
N GLY A 855 22.83 -47.90 4.89
CA GLY A 855 22.54 -48.39 6.24
C GLY A 855 21.52 -49.52 6.32
N ILE A 856 21.19 -50.17 5.19
CA ILE A 856 20.11 -51.16 5.06
C ILE A 856 20.62 -52.55 5.41
N GLN A 857 19.80 -53.33 6.10
CA GLN A 857 20.00 -54.76 6.33
C GLN A 857 18.64 -55.49 6.34
N TRP A 858 18.49 -56.49 5.47
CA TRP A 858 17.27 -57.32 5.41
C TRP A 858 17.36 -58.59 6.26
N TYR A 859 16.19 -59.07 6.68
CA TYR A 859 15.97 -60.26 7.48
C TYR A 859 14.76 -61.04 6.94
N LYS A 860 14.76 -62.35 7.14
CA LYS A 860 13.63 -63.25 6.85
C LYS A 860 13.27 -64.03 8.11
N ASP A 861 12.02 -63.95 8.55
CA ASP A 861 11.50 -64.63 9.74
C ASP A 861 12.38 -64.40 10.99
N GLY A 862 12.97 -63.20 11.09
CA GLY A 862 13.88 -62.80 12.16
C GLY A 862 15.36 -63.19 11.98
N ALA A 863 15.71 -64.00 10.97
CA ALA A 863 17.09 -64.34 10.65
C ALA A 863 17.70 -63.33 9.65
N MET A 864 18.94 -62.89 9.89
CA MET A 864 19.65 -61.98 9.00
C MET A 864 19.90 -62.63 7.63
N ILE A 865 19.61 -61.90 6.56
CA ILE A 865 19.99 -62.31 5.20
C ILE A 865 21.38 -61.73 4.91
N GLU A 866 22.40 -62.59 4.91
CA GLU A 866 23.79 -62.16 4.75
C GLU A 866 24.00 -61.43 3.41
N GLY A 867 24.63 -60.25 3.46
CA GLY A 867 24.92 -59.42 2.27
C GLY A 867 23.73 -58.66 1.69
N ALA A 868 22.51 -58.82 2.22
CA ALA A 868 21.33 -58.10 1.76
C ALA A 868 21.28 -56.66 2.33
N THR A 869 22.09 -55.77 1.75
CA THR A 869 22.21 -54.36 2.14
C THR A 869 21.74 -53.38 1.05
N ALA A 870 21.14 -53.90 -0.03
CA ALA A 870 20.62 -53.10 -1.13
C ALA A 870 19.22 -52.53 -0.83
N PRO A 871 18.83 -51.41 -1.46
CA PRO A 871 17.47 -50.82 -1.37
C PRO A 871 16.34 -51.73 -1.86
N SER A 872 16.70 -52.74 -2.65
CA SER A 872 15.78 -53.74 -3.18
C SER A 872 16.22 -55.15 -2.79
N LEU A 873 15.29 -55.98 -2.36
CA LEU A 873 15.47 -57.41 -2.12
C LEU A 873 14.44 -58.18 -2.95
N THR A 874 14.89 -59.10 -3.80
CA THR A 874 13.99 -60.05 -4.48
C THR A 874 13.86 -61.30 -3.63
N PRO A 875 12.72 -61.56 -2.96
CA PRO A 875 12.60 -62.70 -2.08
C PRO A 875 12.53 -64.02 -2.88
N GLU A 876 13.33 -65.01 -2.49
CA GLU A 876 13.35 -66.35 -3.12
C GLU A 876 12.41 -67.35 -2.44
N GLU A 877 11.89 -67.01 -1.26
CA GLU A 877 10.96 -67.85 -0.50
C GLU A 877 9.85 -67.00 0.12
N PRO A 878 8.64 -67.56 0.34
CA PRO A 878 7.63 -66.88 1.16
C PRO A 878 8.10 -66.77 2.61
N GLY A 879 7.71 -65.68 3.28
CA GLY A 879 8.07 -65.41 4.67
C GLY A 879 7.79 -63.97 5.09
N ILE A 880 8.07 -63.66 6.35
CA ILE A 880 8.02 -62.29 6.87
C ILE A 880 9.40 -61.66 6.66
N TYR A 881 9.47 -60.68 5.77
CA TYR A 881 10.68 -59.93 5.52
C TYR A 881 10.68 -58.67 6.37
N THR A 882 11.75 -58.47 7.14
CA THR A 882 12.00 -57.23 7.88
C THR A 882 13.25 -56.53 7.35
N VAL A 883 13.26 -55.21 7.44
CA VAL A 883 14.39 -54.38 7.03
C VAL A 883 14.75 -53.46 8.19
N ASN A 884 16.02 -53.40 8.52
CA ASN A 884 16.57 -52.40 9.43
C ASN A 884 17.34 -51.37 8.61
N VAL A 885 17.12 -50.09 8.87
CA VAL A 885 17.85 -48.99 8.22
C VAL A 885 18.49 -48.13 9.30
N LYS A 886 19.81 -47.95 9.23
CA LYS A 886 20.56 -47.05 10.11
C LYS A 886 20.63 -45.64 9.53
N VAL A 887 20.05 -44.67 10.23
CA VAL A 887 20.09 -43.22 9.89
C VAL A 887 20.47 -42.46 11.16
N ASP A 888 21.54 -41.68 11.11
CA ASP A 888 21.99 -40.77 12.19
C ASP A 888 21.97 -41.39 13.61
N GLY A 889 22.52 -42.60 13.73
CA GLY A 889 22.59 -43.33 15.01
C GLY A 889 21.30 -44.07 15.41
N CYS A 890 20.21 -43.89 14.68
CA CYS A 890 18.95 -44.60 14.87
C CYS A 890 18.81 -45.83 13.97
N THR A 891 18.06 -46.85 14.44
CA THR A 891 17.66 -48.00 13.62
C THR A 891 16.15 -47.97 13.37
N LEU A 892 15.76 -47.63 12.13
CA LEU A 892 14.39 -47.71 11.64
C LEU A 892 14.07 -49.15 11.23
N THR A 893 12.84 -49.63 11.42
CA THR A 893 12.45 -51.00 11.08
C THR A 893 11.21 -51.02 10.19
N GLY A 894 11.18 -51.89 9.19
CA GLY A 894 10.01 -52.16 8.36
C GLY A 894 9.70 -53.64 8.33
N MET A 895 8.43 -54.02 8.15
CA MET A 895 7.99 -55.42 8.05
C MET A 895 7.00 -55.61 6.91
N LYS A 896 7.18 -56.69 6.13
CA LYS A 896 6.27 -57.09 5.06
C LYS A 896 6.24 -58.61 4.93
N GLU A 897 5.04 -59.17 4.95
CA GLU A 897 4.83 -60.56 4.55
C GLU A 897 4.84 -60.66 3.01
N PHE A 898 5.65 -61.57 2.46
CA PHE A 898 5.80 -61.76 1.01
C PHE A 898 5.46 -63.19 0.59
N PHE A 899 4.76 -63.34 -0.53
CA PHE A 899 4.36 -64.62 -1.11
C PHE A 899 4.80 -64.72 -2.57
N ILE A 900 5.50 -65.79 -2.94
CA ILE A 900 5.83 -66.09 -4.34
C ILE A 900 4.58 -66.62 -5.04
N THR A 901 3.91 -65.78 -5.82
CA THR A 901 2.74 -66.17 -6.61
C THR A 901 3.15 -66.79 -7.95
N GLY A 902 3.80 -67.96 -7.88
CA GLY A 902 3.86 -68.89 -9.00
C GLY A 902 2.50 -69.57 -9.20
N ILE A 903 1.96 -69.45 -10.42
CA ILE A 903 0.66 -69.96 -10.89
C ILE A 903 0.24 -71.28 -10.23
N GLU A 904 -0.97 -71.25 -9.66
CA GLU A 904 -1.87 -72.34 -9.25
C GLU A 904 -1.25 -73.72 -8.94
N LYS A 905 -1.07 -73.97 -7.64
CA LYS A 905 -1.26 -75.31 -7.07
C LYS A 905 -2.39 -75.23 -6.05
N GLY A 906 -3.59 -75.56 -6.52
CA GLY A 906 -4.84 -75.41 -5.77
C GLY A 906 -4.78 -76.00 -4.38
N SER A 907 -5.37 -75.30 -3.42
CA SER A 907 -5.89 -75.98 -2.25
C SER A 907 -6.89 -77.02 -2.77
N LYS A 908 -6.62 -78.30 -2.56
CA LYS A 908 -7.48 -79.41 -3.02
C LYS A 908 -8.91 -79.35 -2.45
N ALA A 909 -9.23 -78.37 -1.62
CA ALA A 909 -10.41 -78.33 -0.77
C ALA A 909 -11.55 -77.42 -1.28
N ILE A 910 -11.34 -76.49 -2.21
CA ILE A 910 -12.38 -75.54 -2.65
C ILE A 910 -12.30 -75.33 -4.16
N LYS A 911 -13.42 -75.52 -4.87
CA LYS A 911 -13.56 -75.29 -6.31
C LYS A 911 -14.80 -74.45 -6.60
N VAL A 912 -14.62 -73.35 -7.33
CA VAL A 912 -15.71 -72.51 -7.84
C VAL A 912 -15.62 -72.45 -9.36
N TYR A 913 -16.67 -72.88 -10.05
CA TYR A 913 -16.62 -73.08 -11.50
C TYR A 913 -18.03 -73.04 -12.15
N PRO A 914 -18.13 -72.67 -13.44
CA PRO A 914 -17.05 -72.12 -14.27
C PRO A 914 -16.75 -70.66 -13.90
N VAL A 915 -15.48 -70.28 -13.99
CA VAL A 915 -15.05 -68.88 -14.01
C VAL A 915 -14.28 -68.67 -15.31
N PRO A 916 -14.74 -67.83 -16.26
CA PRO A 916 -15.91 -66.96 -16.18
C PRO A 916 -17.26 -67.69 -16.18
N VAL A 917 -18.25 -67.16 -15.46
CA VAL A 917 -19.63 -67.70 -15.36
C VAL A 917 -20.58 -66.99 -16.32
N THR A 918 -21.58 -67.69 -16.84
CA THR A 918 -22.67 -67.10 -17.65
C THR A 918 -24.01 -67.26 -16.94
N ASP A 919 -24.43 -68.51 -16.69
CA ASP A 919 -25.77 -68.80 -16.17
C ASP A 919 -25.78 -69.33 -14.72
N LYS A 920 -24.79 -70.14 -14.34
CA LYS A 920 -24.84 -70.92 -13.09
C LYS A 920 -23.43 -71.12 -12.54
N LEU A 921 -23.19 -70.71 -11.30
CA LEU A 921 -21.89 -70.81 -10.61
C LEU A 921 -21.91 -71.94 -9.57
N SER A 922 -21.18 -73.02 -9.85
CA SER A 922 -21.11 -74.19 -8.98
C SER A 922 -19.95 -74.10 -8.01
N ILE A 923 -20.18 -74.58 -6.80
CA ILE A 923 -19.23 -74.52 -5.69
C ILE A 923 -19.11 -75.94 -5.14
N LYS A 924 -17.88 -76.43 -4.99
CA LYS A 924 -17.58 -77.74 -4.39
C LYS A 924 -16.48 -77.55 -3.35
N VAL A 925 -16.76 -77.90 -2.09
CA VAL A 925 -15.86 -77.69 -0.95
C VAL A 925 -15.77 -78.96 -0.12
N ASP A 926 -14.59 -79.29 0.41
CA ASP A 926 -14.41 -80.40 1.35
C ASP A 926 -15.22 -80.17 2.65
N ALA A 927 -15.99 -81.18 3.10
CA ALA A 927 -16.86 -81.05 4.27
C ALA A 927 -16.12 -80.76 5.59
N SER A 928 -14.81 -81.05 5.65
CA SER A 928 -13.95 -80.70 6.79
C SER A 928 -13.91 -79.19 7.09
N ARG A 929 -14.20 -78.33 6.10
CA ARG A 929 -14.20 -76.86 6.26
C ARG A 929 -15.38 -76.30 7.06
N LYS A 930 -16.38 -77.14 7.41
CA LYS A 930 -17.54 -76.76 8.25
C LYS A 930 -18.14 -75.39 7.89
N LEU A 931 -18.41 -75.19 6.61
CA LEU A 931 -19.00 -73.95 6.10
C LEU A 931 -20.43 -73.78 6.65
N THR A 932 -20.79 -72.54 6.92
CA THR A 932 -22.11 -72.15 7.44
C THR A 932 -22.96 -71.43 6.41
N SER A 933 -22.33 -70.71 5.46
CA SER A 933 -23.04 -70.04 4.38
C SER A 933 -22.13 -69.74 3.20
N VAL A 934 -22.75 -69.59 2.02
CA VAL A 934 -22.09 -69.13 0.80
C VAL A 934 -22.88 -68.00 0.20
N SER A 935 -22.19 -66.90 -0.09
CA SER A 935 -22.79 -65.72 -0.70
C SER A 935 -21.98 -65.15 -1.84
N VAL A 936 -22.62 -64.35 -2.69
CA VAL A 936 -21.99 -63.58 -3.76
C VAL A 936 -22.20 -62.11 -3.46
N LEU A 937 -21.12 -61.34 -3.53
CA LEU A 937 -21.09 -59.91 -3.36
C LEU A 937 -20.85 -59.23 -4.72
N ASN A 938 -21.49 -58.09 -4.94
CA ASN A 938 -21.11 -57.20 -6.04
C ASN A 938 -19.82 -56.42 -5.71
N VAL A 939 -19.32 -55.63 -6.67
CA VAL A 939 -18.08 -54.84 -6.49
C VAL A 939 -18.13 -53.79 -5.37
N PHE A 940 -19.32 -53.43 -4.91
CA PHE A 940 -19.52 -52.50 -3.79
C PHE A 940 -19.59 -53.21 -2.43
N GLY A 941 -19.42 -54.54 -2.40
CA GLY A 941 -19.47 -55.36 -1.18
C GLY A 941 -20.87 -55.76 -0.74
N ASN A 942 -21.92 -55.47 -1.52
CA ASN A 942 -23.29 -55.85 -1.19
C ASN A 942 -23.55 -57.30 -1.58
N GLU A 943 -24.16 -58.07 -0.68
CA GLU A 943 -24.62 -59.44 -0.95
C GLU A 943 -25.80 -59.44 -1.92
N ILE A 944 -25.66 -60.18 -3.02
CA ILE A 944 -26.66 -60.24 -4.10
C ILE A 944 -27.25 -61.63 -4.31
N ALA A 945 -26.59 -62.68 -3.82
CA ALA A 945 -27.10 -64.04 -3.87
C ALA A 945 -26.49 -64.90 -2.76
N THR A 946 -27.23 -65.91 -2.32
CA THR A 946 -26.75 -66.94 -1.41
C THR A 946 -27.16 -68.33 -1.91
N THR A 947 -26.44 -69.35 -1.48
CA THR A 947 -26.87 -70.75 -1.65
C THR A 947 -26.59 -71.54 -0.40
N ASP A 948 -27.50 -72.45 -0.08
CA ASP A 948 -27.22 -73.52 0.86
C ASP A 948 -26.30 -74.55 0.20
N LEU A 949 -25.55 -75.25 1.04
CA LEU A 949 -24.63 -76.32 0.64
C LEU A 949 -25.24 -77.68 1.00
N GLN A 950 -25.21 -78.62 0.05
CA GLN A 950 -25.64 -80.00 0.24
C GLN A 950 -24.42 -80.91 0.42
N LEU A 951 -24.47 -81.78 1.43
CA LEU A 951 -23.42 -82.77 1.66
C LEU A 951 -23.58 -83.94 0.69
N GLU A 952 -22.58 -84.17 -0.13
CA GLU A 952 -22.51 -85.28 -1.07
C GLU A 952 -21.85 -86.52 -0.44
N SER A 953 -22.13 -87.69 -1.03
CA SER A 953 -21.59 -88.98 -0.54
C SER A 953 -20.06 -89.10 -0.57
N ASP A 954 -19.36 -88.21 -1.29
CA ASP A 954 -17.90 -88.12 -1.34
C ASP A 954 -17.31 -87.20 -0.25
N ASN A 955 -18.11 -86.83 0.76
CA ASN A 955 -17.75 -85.97 1.88
C ASN A 955 -17.36 -84.54 1.44
N THR A 956 -18.02 -84.04 0.40
CA THR A 956 -17.91 -82.64 -0.04
C THR A 956 -19.26 -81.95 0.03
N TYR A 957 -19.24 -80.66 0.35
CA TYR A 957 -20.37 -79.77 0.19
C TYR A 957 -20.42 -79.23 -1.23
N THR A 958 -21.56 -79.38 -1.90
CA THR A 958 -21.83 -78.73 -3.18
C THR A 958 -22.96 -77.71 -3.06
N GLY A 959 -22.84 -76.61 -3.79
CA GLY A 959 -23.88 -75.58 -3.86
C GLY A 959 -23.89 -74.97 -5.23
N THR A 960 -24.99 -74.30 -5.57
CA THR A 960 -25.04 -73.60 -6.84
C THR A 960 -25.84 -72.33 -6.80
N ILE A 961 -25.26 -71.28 -7.39
CA ILE A 961 -25.86 -69.96 -7.47
C ILE A 961 -26.29 -69.70 -8.93
N PRO A 962 -27.58 -69.43 -9.19
CA PRO A 962 -28.02 -68.96 -10.49
C PRO A 962 -27.46 -67.56 -10.71
N MET A 963 -26.65 -67.41 -11.75
CA MET A 963 -26.01 -66.13 -12.08
C MET A 963 -26.69 -65.43 -13.26
N LYS A 964 -27.59 -66.11 -13.99
CA LYS A 964 -28.18 -65.67 -15.27
C LYS A 964 -28.67 -64.21 -15.26
N ASP A 965 -29.35 -63.80 -14.19
CA ASP A 965 -30.02 -62.49 -14.13
C ASP A 965 -29.14 -61.35 -13.60
N PHE A 966 -27.89 -61.63 -13.18
CA PHE A 966 -26.94 -60.59 -12.78
C PHE A 966 -26.21 -59.98 -13.99
N PRO A 967 -25.88 -58.67 -13.97
CA PRO A 967 -25.11 -58.02 -15.04
C PRO A 967 -23.72 -58.64 -15.28
N ALA A 968 -23.16 -58.49 -16.48
CA ALA A 968 -21.76 -58.82 -16.74
C ALA A 968 -20.84 -57.95 -15.87
N GLY A 969 -19.79 -58.53 -15.29
CA GLY A 969 -18.93 -57.83 -14.34
C GLY A 969 -18.16 -58.74 -13.38
N SER A 970 -17.40 -58.13 -12.48
CA SER A 970 -16.69 -58.86 -11.41
C SER A 970 -17.57 -59.00 -10.18
N TYR A 971 -17.51 -60.17 -9.57
CA TYR A 971 -18.21 -60.50 -8.33
C TYR A 971 -17.24 -61.21 -7.37
N ILE A 972 -17.59 -61.23 -6.09
CA ILE A 972 -16.83 -61.95 -5.06
C ILE A 972 -17.72 -63.05 -4.48
N VAL A 973 -17.29 -64.30 -4.57
CA VAL A 973 -17.90 -65.42 -3.85
C VAL A 973 -17.27 -65.48 -2.47
N GLN A 974 -18.10 -65.38 -1.44
CA GLN A 974 -17.70 -65.43 -0.06
C GLN A 974 -18.20 -66.74 0.59
N LEU A 975 -17.27 -67.56 1.06
CA LEU A 975 -17.53 -68.79 1.81
C LEU A 975 -17.26 -68.49 3.28
N LYS A 976 -18.30 -68.57 4.12
CA LYS A 976 -18.18 -68.32 5.56
C LYS A 976 -18.30 -69.63 6.31
N GLY A 977 -17.32 -69.92 7.16
CA GLY A 977 -17.34 -71.05 8.09
C GLY A 977 -16.92 -70.61 9.49
N ARG A 978 -16.83 -71.56 10.43
CA ARG A 978 -16.42 -71.25 11.82
C ARG A 978 -14.97 -70.79 11.95
N GLU A 979 -14.11 -71.13 11.00
CA GLU A 979 -12.68 -70.80 10.99
C GLU A 979 -12.37 -69.49 10.27
N GLY A 980 -13.36 -68.82 9.67
CA GLY A 980 -13.18 -67.55 9.00
C GLY A 980 -13.95 -67.44 7.68
N ILE A 981 -13.56 -66.42 6.91
CA ILE A 981 -14.19 -66.04 5.65
C ILE A 981 -13.17 -66.23 4.52
N ILE A 982 -13.55 -66.95 3.48
CA ILE A 982 -12.76 -67.12 2.26
C ILE A 982 -13.47 -66.41 1.12
N SER A 983 -12.77 -65.50 0.44
CA SER A 983 -13.31 -64.73 -0.68
C SER A 983 -12.60 -65.10 -1.99
N MET A 984 -13.36 -65.33 -3.05
CA MET A 984 -12.83 -65.64 -4.38
C MET A 984 -13.46 -64.72 -5.42
N LYS A 985 -12.64 -64.10 -6.27
CA LYS A 985 -13.14 -63.29 -7.37
C LYS A 985 -13.65 -64.19 -8.49
N VAL A 986 -14.84 -63.89 -8.99
CA VAL A 986 -15.41 -64.53 -10.19
C VAL A 986 -15.83 -63.46 -11.19
N VAL A 987 -15.73 -63.77 -12.47
CA VAL A 987 -16.12 -62.85 -13.55
C VAL A 987 -17.33 -63.42 -14.25
N LYS A 988 -18.39 -62.63 -14.36
CA LYS A 988 -19.55 -62.95 -15.19
C LYS A 988 -19.38 -62.34 -16.59
N LYS A 989 -19.58 -63.17 -17.60
CA LYS A 989 -19.64 -62.75 -19.01
C LYS A 989 -21.01 -62.21 -19.38
#